data_AF-A0A661Q2I6-F1
#
_entry.id   AF-A0A661Q2I6-F1
#
_cell.length_a   1.000
_cell.length_b   1.000
_cell.length_c   1.000
_cell.angle_alpha   90.00
_cell.angle_beta   90.00
_cell.angle_gamma   90.00
#
_symmetry.space_group_name_H-M   'P 1'
#
loop_
_entity.id
_entity.type
_entity.pdbx_description
1 polymer ?
#
loop_
_entity_poly.entity_id
_entity_poly.type
_entity_poly.pdbx_seq_one_letter_code
_entity_poly.pdbx_strand_id
1 'polypeptide(L)'
;MKQLMNQHLQQFAQQLAIWTQAIIEHGRIPFRRVETYPQLDTEQGMLQPPLVFWINRQSMMAGGVLLLPDNNLETELERGKNCAAALGLRHFVTWETDRARIWHVEGDQVKELRSFPLSSSSQLETFRYLLAEILDELKLLAVLGAIPVTDLSPCYFNNLFQTTLQQALPPLVKAYRSQRSEMEEYSTEDADKCAAEANRLLILQVISLLWFKKSPETILPENLERTIELSLSTLPDSLNQALARKTTIKPPPLPLETAVCFHHLLLRLRQLSWGQATERAKQSIYHLTHSWYQGKTGNNQPAAFQLYPQAPPLCSTTATILSDSAAFLAATALLAEIENSGECKLYFGNLFQFDRETLSAQEISGRLLNHTGIKTTKRHEFTTRLRLAWPNRHLKIKTGQPFWLWELIHLLGLCHAGQKLTLELPVDLLKNPENIIAWSVLYENFSFQQLWLLENGNLQISILSAKDQRKPFPLQLATEVREMIPINDANGFRNRLLLALTLPTAIYRLLGTELIWPDLDGVPDEHLPGWELYRQSLLYRWLRNILQHEQIQEEDAGEIPTDDKHTNIPYPEPLLLTELSQFESGKTTGGQFSSLDHCLAHLLTCPAVAEIKLSNITKPPKTDTSGSYSKKELRETIAQQLLTHGIPNFPEQYLYFLDQPEICHYTVAPPLKVKSSLLGQFELEDIRGQIITGYGEELEQILLFCSATGKTEFELPSDRRQLEQLLHHYKKDLRALYKYLNTLCYGQVENSKSARRLVKNIWKYFNLPDPAWLKN
;
A
#
# COMPACT_ATOMS: atom_id res chain seq x y z
N MET A 1 11.36 26.71 21.50
CA MET A 1 10.16 27.52 21.84
C MET A 1 8.96 27.22 20.95
N LYS A 2 9.00 27.42 19.62
CA LYS A 2 7.84 27.14 18.73
C LYS A 2 7.25 25.72 18.84
N GLN A 3 8.08 24.69 18.94
CA GLN A 3 7.60 23.30 19.15
C GLN A 3 6.91 23.08 20.51
N LEU A 4 7.34 23.78 21.56
CA LEU A 4 6.76 23.68 22.91
C LEU A 4 5.42 24.43 23.00
N MET A 5 5.32 25.61 22.36
CA MET A 5 4.05 26.35 22.25
C MET A 5 2.99 25.58 21.45
N ASN A 6 3.38 24.93 20.36
CA ASN A 6 2.46 24.12 19.56
C ASN A 6 1.91 22.93 20.37
N GLN A 7 2.70 22.33 21.26
CA GLN A 7 2.23 21.28 22.18
C GLN A 7 1.21 21.80 23.21
N HIS A 8 1.41 23.00 23.77
CA HIS A 8 0.46 23.58 24.72
C HIS A 8 -0.89 23.91 24.09
N LEU A 9 -0.91 24.44 22.85
CA LEU A 9 -2.15 24.69 22.11
C LEU A 9 -2.88 23.39 21.76
N GLN A 10 -2.15 22.32 21.43
CA GLN A 10 -2.75 21.00 21.21
C GLN A 10 -3.39 20.42 22.48
N GLN A 11 -2.72 20.54 23.62
CA GLN A 11 -3.29 20.12 24.91
C GLN A 11 -4.54 20.95 25.26
N PHE A 12 -4.51 22.25 25.00
CA PHE A 12 -5.67 23.11 25.23
C PHE A 12 -6.85 22.74 24.32
N ALA A 13 -6.61 22.48 23.03
CA ALA A 13 -7.64 21.99 22.11
C ALA A 13 -8.26 20.66 22.58
N GLN A 14 -7.43 19.71 23.04
CA GLN A 14 -7.91 18.45 23.61
C GLN A 14 -8.79 18.68 24.85
N GLN A 15 -8.37 19.59 25.74
CA GLN A 15 -9.14 19.93 26.93
C GLN A 15 -10.50 20.56 26.59
N LEU A 16 -10.52 21.50 25.64
CA LEU A 16 -11.76 22.09 25.11
C LEU A 16 -12.67 21.03 24.47
N ALA A 17 -12.11 20.05 23.77
CA ALA A 17 -12.89 18.94 23.21
C ALA A 17 -13.54 18.08 24.30
N ILE A 18 -12.80 17.74 25.38
CA ILE A 18 -13.34 16.99 26.52
C ILE A 18 -14.51 17.75 27.16
N TRP A 19 -14.35 19.05 27.41
CA TRP A 19 -15.43 19.87 27.96
C TRP A 19 -16.62 19.99 27.03
N THR A 20 -16.38 20.18 25.73
CA THR A 20 -17.44 20.20 24.72
C THR A 20 -18.22 18.89 24.72
N GLN A 21 -17.54 17.75 24.79
CA GLN A 21 -18.18 16.43 24.81
C GLN A 21 -19.06 16.26 26.06
N ALA A 22 -18.58 16.71 27.23
CA ALA A 22 -19.38 16.71 28.45
C ALA A 22 -20.64 17.59 28.33
N ILE A 23 -20.53 18.76 27.68
CA ILE A 23 -21.67 19.65 27.41
C ILE A 23 -22.64 19.01 26.41
N ILE A 24 -22.16 18.30 25.38
CA ILE A 24 -23.01 17.57 24.42
C ILE A 24 -23.81 16.47 25.11
N GLU A 25 -23.20 15.72 26.02
CA GLU A 25 -23.85 14.61 26.72
C GLU A 25 -24.94 15.07 27.71
N HIS A 26 -24.74 16.22 28.37
CA HIS A 26 -25.61 16.70 29.44
C HIS A 26 -26.48 17.91 29.04
N GLY A 27 -26.19 18.55 27.92
CA GLY A 27 -26.79 19.81 27.49
C GLY A 27 -27.83 19.65 26.36
N ARG A 28 -28.58 20.74 26.11
CA ARG A 28 -29.56 20.84 25.00
C ARG A 28 -29.00 21.67 23.84
N ILE A 29 -27.90 21.19 23.26
CA ILE A 29 -27.25 21.78 22.08
C ILE A 29 -27.40 20.86 20.86
N PRO A 30 -27.41 21.40 19.62
CA PRO A 30 -27.64 20.61 18.40
C PRO A 30 -26.42 19.78 17.98
N PHE A 31 -25.26 20.01 18.59
CA PHE A 31 -24.03 19.30 18.28
C PHE A 31 -24.06 17.89 18.87
N ARG A 32 -23.65 16.90 18.08
CA ARG A 32 -23.59 15.49 18.48
C ARG A 32 -22.18 14.99 18.71
N ARG A 33 -21.18 15.72 18.18
CA ARG A 33 -19.77 15.34 18.28
C ARG A 33 -18.87 16.56 18.13
N VAL A 34 -17.75 16.55 18.83
CA VAL A 34 -16.61 17.42 18.56
C VAL A 34 -15.46 16.57 18.00
N GLU A 35 -14.72 17.11 17.05
CA GLU A 35 -13.54 16.45 16.46
C GLU A 35 -12.34 17.39 16.50
N THR A 36 -11.20 16.86 16.95
CA THR A 36 -9.95 17.61 17.06
C THR A 36 -9.08 17.39 15.83
N TYR A 37 -8.57 18.46 15.22
CA TYR A 37 -7.66 18.42 14.08
C TYR A 37 -8.13 17.55 12.88
N PRO A 38 -9.42 17.60 12.46
CA PRO A 38 -9.85 16.87 11.27
C PRO A 38 -9.12 17.41 10.03
N GLN A 39 -8.75 16.53 9.10
CA GLN A 39 -8.22 16.95 7.80
C GLN A 39 -9.36 17.48 6.94
N LEU A 40 -9.27 18.77 6.56
CA LEU A 40 -10.19 19.42 5.65
C LEU A 40 -9.45 19.87 4.41
N ASP A 41 -9.95 19.47 3.24
CA ASP A 41 -9.57 20.06 1.97
C ASP A 41 -10.17 21.46 1.86
N THR A 42 -9.34 22.45 1.55
CA THR A 42 -9.72 23.85 1.41
C THR A 42 -9.02 24.47 0.21
N GLU A 43 -9.38 25.70 -0.16
CA GLU A 43 -8.73 26.41 -1.28
C GLU A 43 -7.23 26.67 -1.05
N GLN A 44 -6.78 26.73 0.22
CA GLN A 44 -5.36 26.84 0.58
C GLN A 44 -4.66 25.46 0.69
N GLY A 45 -5.35 24.37 0.33
CA GLY A 45 -4.89 23.01 0.51
C GLY A 45 -5.43 22.37 1.79
N MET A 46 -4.73 21.34 2.27
CA MET A 46 -5.20 20.57 3.42
C MET A 46 -4.93 21.29 4.74
N LEU A 47 -5.99 21.66 5.46
CA LEU A 47 -5.93 22.33 6.75
C LEU A 47 -6.45 21.40 7.86
N GLN A 48 -5.96 21.61 9.08
CA GLN A 48 -6.38 20.87 10.28
C GLN A 48 -6.84 21.85 11.36
N PRO A 49 -8.10 22.35 11.34
CA PRO A 49 -8.57 23.24 12.39
C PRO A 49 -8.55 22.54 13.76
N PRO A 50 -8.21 23.23 14.86
CA PRO A 50 -8.17 22.63 16.19
C PRO A 50 -9.45 21.91 16.60
N LEU A 51 -10.62 22.51 16.37
CA LEU A 51 -11.92 21.89 16.70
C LEU A 51 -12.95 22.14 15.62
N VAL A 52 -13.73 21.10 15.30
CA VAL A 52 -14.97 21.22 14.53
C VAL A 52 -16.12 20.65 15.34
N PHE A 53 -17.21 21.41 15.41
CA PHE A 53 -18.45 21.02 16.09
C PHE A 53 -19.44 20.48 15.08
N TRP A 54 -19.76 19.19 15.19
CA TRP A 54 -20.59 18.47 14.23
C TRP A 54 -22.03 18.33 14.71
N ILE A 55 -22.99 18.71 13.86
CA ILE A 55 -24.40 18.33 13.99
C ILE A 55 -24.58 16.91 13.46
N ASN A 56 -24.05 16.67 12.25
CA ASN A 56 -23.98 15.34 11.66
C ASN A 56 -22.70 15.21 10.82
N ARG A 57 -21.73 14.45 11.35
CA ARG A 57 -20.43 14.21 10.70
C ARG A 57 -20.57 13.50 9.35
N GLN A 58 -21.49 12.53 9.24
CA GLN A 58 -21.67 11.70 8.05
C GLN A 58 -22.20 12.52 6.86
N SER A 59 -23.03 13.53 7.15
CA SER A 59 -23.61 14.42 6.13
C SER A 59 -22.84 15.73 5.95
N MET A 60 -21.63 15.85 6.52
CA MET A 60 -20.84 17.09 6.56
C MET A 60 -21.65 18.31 7.04
N MET A 61 -22.46 18.12 8.07
CA MET A 61 -23.18 19.21 8.72
C MET A 61 -22.42 19.63 9.97
N ALA A 62 -21.55 20.61 9.81
CA ALA A 62 -20.92 21.31 10.92
C ALA A 62 -21.84 22.42 11.44
N GLY A 63 -21.64 22.84 12.68
CA GLY A 63 -22.27 24.03 13.24
C GLY A 63 -21.28 25.11 13.70
N GLY A 64 -19.98 24.78 13.73
CA GLY A 64 -18.93 25.75 13.99
C GLY A 64 -17.54 25.12 13.85
N VAL A 65 -16.54 25.98 13.67
CA VAL A 65 -15.12 25.63 13.71
C VAL A 65 -14.41 26.62 14.62
N LEU A 66 -13.48 26.14 15.44
CA LEU A 66 -12.73 26.94 16.40
C LEU A 66 -11.23 26.82 16.12
N LEU A 67 -10.59 27.99 16.05
CA LEU A 67 -9.18 28.19 15.82
C LEU A 67 -8.49 28.75 17.06
N LEU A 68 -7.22 28.39 17.22
CA LEU A 68 -6.37 28.81 18.33
C LEU A 68 -5.19 29.60 17.75
N PRO A 69 -5.30 30.93 17.62
CA PRO A 69 -4.25 31.75 17.03
C PRO A 69 -2.97 31.77 17.87
N ASP A 70 -1.85 31.42 17.24
CA ASP A 70 -0.50 31.58 17.82
C ASP A 70 0.08 32.94 17.39
N ASN A 71 -0.31 34.00 18.09
CA ASN A 71 0.20 35.38 17.93
C ASN A 71 0.06 36.00 16.53
N ASN A 72 -0.66 35.37 15.60
CA ASN A 72 -0.94 35.91 14.28
C ASN A 72 -2.43 35.72 13.94
N LEU A 73 -3.23 36.71 14.32
CA LEU A 73 -4.66 36.69 14.09
C LEU A 73 -4.99 36.73 12.59
N GLU A 74 -4.32 37.57 11.80
CA GLU A 74 -4.62 37.76 10.38
C GLU A 74 -4.52 36.44 9.59
N THR A 75 -3.45 35.67 9.79
CA THR A 75 -3.31 34.36 9.15
C THR A 75 -4.40 33.37 9.57
N GLU A 76 -4.87 33.47 10.81
CA GLU A 76 -5.91 32.60 11.34
C GLU A 76 -7.30 33.03 10.90
N LEU A 77 -7.53 34.31 10.59
CA LEU A 77 -8.75 34.78 9.95
C LEU A 77 -8.87 34.21 8.53
N GLU A 78 -7.79 34.20 7.74
CA GLU A 78 -7.78 33.55 6.42
C GLU A 78 -8.02 32.04 6.54
N ARG A 79 -7.29 31.37 7.44
CA ARG A 79 -7.49 29.94 7.72
C ARG A 79 -8.94 29.65 8.12
N GLY A 80 -9.51 30.48 8.99
CA GLY A 80 -10.87 30.35 9.49
C GLY A 80 -11.93 30.50 8.40
N LYS A 81 -11.75 31.48 7.52
CA LYS A 81 -12.58 31.68 6.33
C LYS A 81 -12.56 30.45 5.43
N ASN A 82 -11.39 29.91 5.13
CA ASN A 82 -11.24 28.73 4.28
C ASN A 82 -11.85 27.47 4.92
N CYS A 83 -11.65 27.26 6.23
CA CYS A 83 -12.28 26.17 6.96
C CYS A 83 -13.81 26.31 7.01
N ALA A 84 -14.33 27.52 7.24
CA ALA A 84 -15.77 27.78 7.28
C ALA A 84 -16.41 27.48 5.92
N ALA A 85 -15.81 27.96 4.82
CA ALA A 85 -16.27 27.68 3.46
C ALA A 85 -16.26 26.17 3.13
N ALA A 86 -15.19 25.46 3.50
CA ALA A 86 -15.06 24.02 3.31
C ALA A 86 -16.05 23.19 4.15
N LEU A 87 -16.63 23.77 5.20
CA LEU A 87 -17.65 23.17 6.07
C LEU A 87 -19.08 23.65 5.78
N GLY A 88 -19.26 24.56 4.81
CA GLY A 88 -20.58 25.11 4.46
C GLY A 88 -21.11 26.14 5.48
N LEU A 89 -20.21 26.82 6.19
CA LEU A 89 -20.50 27.79 7.24
C LEU A 89 -20.10 29.19 6.81
N ARG A 90 -20.87 30.21 7.25
CA ARG A 90 -20.50 31.63 7.15
C ARG A 90 -19.86 32.16 8.42
N HIS A 91 -19.42 31.30 9.33
CA HIS A 91 -18.84 31.74 10.59
C HIS A 91 -17.78 30.77 11.11
N PHE A 92 -16.88 31.32 11.93
CA PHE A 92 -15.88 30.57 12.67
C PHE A 92 -15.53 31.30 13.98
N VAL A 93 -14.84 30.61 14.88
CA VAL A 93 -14.45 31.14 16.19
C VAL A 93 -12.94 31.22 16.29
N THR A 94 -12.41 32.31 16.84
CA THR A 94 -11.02 32.39 17.32
C THR A 94 -11.01 32.43 18.84
N TRP A 95 -10.17 31.62 19.47
CA TRP A 95 -9.95 31.66 20.90
C TRP A 95 -8.56 32.22 21.19
N GLU A 96 -8.51 33.50 21.57
CA GLU A 96 -7.29 34.24 21.87
C GLU A 96 -6.94 34.14 23.36
N THR A 97 -5.86 34.82 23.76
CA THR A 97 -5.37 34.77 25.14
C THR A 97 -6.29 35.46 26.14
N ASP A 98 -6.97 36.54 25.74
CA ASP A 98 -7.80 37.39 26.61
C ASP A 98 -9.29 37.39 26.24
N ARG A 99 -9.68 36.76 25.12
CA ARG A 99 -11.06 36.76 24.61
C ARG A 99 -11.29 35.61 23.63
N ALA A 100 -12.56 35.31 23.37
CA ALA A 100 -12.97 34.53 22.21
C ALA A 100 -13.86 35.38 21.30
N ARG A 101 -13.77 35.18 19.98
CA ARG A 101 -14.54 35.95 19.00
C ARG A 101 -15.20 35.04 17.98
N ILE A 102 -16.43 35.39 17.63
CA ILE A 102 -17.16 34.79 16.52
C ILE A 102 -17.07 35.75 15.34
N TRP A 103 -16.57 35.23 14.23
CA TRP A 103 -16.42 35.94 12.97
C TRP A 103 -17.48 35.50 11.98
N HIS A 104 -17.97 36.43 11.18
CA HIS A 104 -18.86 36.19 10.05
C HIS A 104 -18.14 36.45 8.73
N VAL A 105 -18.34 35.56 7.76
CA VAL A 105 -17.77 35.63 6.42
C VAL A 105 -18.85 36.05 5.44
N GLU A 106 -18.63 37.19 4.79
CA GLU A 106 -19.51 37.73 3.76
C GLU A 106 -18.68 38.02 2.50
N GLY A 107 -18.75 37.09 1.54
CA GLY A 107 -17.87 37.11 0.38
C GLY A 107 -16.41 36.98 0.79
N ASP A 108 -15.59 37.96 0.40
CA ASP A 108 -14.16 37.97 0.73
C ASP A 108 -13.86 38.56 2.12
N GLN A 109 -14.83 39.25 2.74
CA GLN A 109 -14.65 39.99 3.99
C GLN A 109 -14.96 39.15 5.22
N VAL A 110 -14.19 39.38 6.28
CA VAL A 110 -14.41 38.80 7.61
C VAL A 110 -14.79 39.92 8.58
N LYS A 111 -15.96 39.82 9.19
CA LYS A 111 -16.51 40.81 10.14
C LYS A 111 -16.68 40.19 11.51
N GLU A 112 -16.36 40.94 12.56
CA GLU A 112 -16.61 40.50 13.94
C GLU A 112 -18.12 40.52 14.21
N LEU A 113 -18.69 39.39 14.62
CA LEU A 113 -20.11 39.27 14.96
C LEU A 113 -20.33 39.40 16.46
N ARG A 114 -19.48 38.76 17.26
CA ARG A 114 -19.54 38.81 18.73
C ARG A 114 -18.18 38.55 19.36
N SER A 115 -17.95 39.15 20.52
CA SER A 115 -16.73 39.01 21.32
C SER A 115 -17.08 38.70 22.77
N PHE A 116 -16.31 37.80 23.37
CA PHE A 116 -16.50 37.29 24.72
C PHE A 116 -15.20 37.48 25.52
N PRO A 117 -15.15 38.41 26.48
CA PRO A 117 -13.94 38.69 27.25
C PRO A 117 -13.66 37.59 28.27
N LEU A 118 -12.38 37.26 28.46
CA LEU A 118 -11.94 36.23 29.41
C LEU A 118 -11.59 36.92 30.75
N SER A 119 -12.57 36.96 31.66
CA SER A 119 -12.53 37.78 32.89
C SER A 119 -11.43 37.42 33.90
N SER A 120 -10.94 36.17 33.88
CA SER A 120 -9.87 35.69 34.78
C SER A 120 -9.20 34.42 34.23
N SER A 121 -8.04 34.55 33.60
CA SER A 121 -7.32 33.45 32.93
C SER A 121 -6.68 32.42 33.87
N SER A 122 -6.74 32.62 35.19
CA SER A 122 -6.15 31.73 36.20
C SER A 122 -7.09 30.63 36.69
N GLN A 123 -8.39 30.68 36.37
CA GLN A 123 -9.39 29.72 36.84
C GLN A 123 -9.92 28.87 35.69
N LEU A 124 -9.80 27.54 35.83
CA LEU A 124 -10.19 26.57 34.80
C LEU A 124 -11.70 26.61 34.48
N GLU A 125 -12.55 26.88 35.47
CA GLU A 125 -14.01 27.00 35.27
C GLU A 125 -14.39 28.19 34.39
N THR A 126 -13.62 29.28 34.39
CA THR A 126 -13.86 30.44 33.51
C THR A 126 -13.82 30.04 32.04
N PHE A 127 -12.88 29.17 31.64
CA PHE A 127 -12.80 28.64 30.28
C PHE A 127 -13.99 27.74 29.94
N ARG A 128 -14.47 26.93 30.90
CA ARG A 128 -15.64 26.05 30.71
C ARG A 128 -16.92 26.84 30.51
N TYR A 129 -17.16 27.88 31.32
CA TYR A 129 -18.31 28.76 31.16
C TYR A 129 -18.29 29.51 29.84
N LEU A 130 -17.14 30.08 29.48
CA LEU A 130 -16.96 30.77 28.21
C LEU A 130 -17.22 29.86 27.01
N LEU A 131 -16.72 28.62 27.05
CA LEU A 131 -16.99 27.62 26.02
C LEU A 131 -18.49 27.30 25.92
N ALA A 132 -19.19 27.18 27.04
CA ALA A 132 -20.63 26.94 27.04
C ALA A 132 -21.41 28.12 26.40
N GLU A 133 -21.02 29.37 26.69
CA GLU A 133 -21.62 30.55 26.06
C GLU A 133 -21.38 30.57 24.54
N ILE A 134 -20.16 30.27 24.10
CA ILE A 134 -19.83 30.18 22.67
C ILE A 134 -20.68 29.09 21.99
N LEU A 135 -20.82 27.92 22.61
CA LEU A 135 -21.60 26.82 22.05
C LEU A 135 -23.10 27.16 21.96
N ASP A 136 -23.65 27.89 22.92
CA ASP A 136 -25.04 28.34 22.88
C ASP A 136 -25.28 29.38 21.78
N GLU A 137 -24.31 30.25 21.52
CA GLU A 137 -24.37 31.20 20.40
C GLU A 137 -24.21 30.49 19.04
N LEU A 138 -23.30 29.52 18.96
CA LEU A 138 -23.14 28.69 17.76
C LEU A 138 -24.40 27.87 17.45
N LYS A 139 -25.24 27.55 18.42
CA LYS A 139 -26.51 26.84 18.18
C LYS A 139 -27.46 27.63 17.29
N LEU A 140 -27.55 28.95 17.50
CA LEU A 140 -28.35 29.83 16.63
C LEU A 140 -27.68 29.98 15.26
N LEU A 141 -26.37 30.22 15.25
CA LEU A 141 -25.60 30.44 14.02
C LEU A 141 -25.49 29.18 13.16
N ALA A 142 -25.58 27.98 13.72
CA ALA A 142 -25.58 26.76 12.93
C ALA A 142 -26.82 26.63 12.02
N VAL A 143 -27.91 27.33 12.35
CA VAL A 143 -29.10 27.43 11.51
C VAL A 143 -29.04 28.64 10.58
N LEU A 144 -28.71 29.83 11.12
CA LEU A 144 -28.73 31.09 10.37
C LEU A 144 -27.50 31.30 9.47
N GLY A 145 -26.36 30.73 9.85
CA GLY A 145 -25.07 30.87 9.18
C GLY A 145 -24.75 29.75 8.19
N ALA A 146 -25.70 28.86 7.90
CA ALA A 146 -25.54 27.84 6.87
C ALA A 146 -25.47 28.50 5.48
N ILE A 147 -24.48 28.11 4.67
CA ILE A 147 -24.34 28.60 3.29
C ILE A 147 -25.48 28.01 2.43
N PRO A 148 -26.16 28.82 1.60
CA PRO A 148 -27.13 28.32 0.63
C PRO A 148 -26.53 27.26 -0.29
N VAL A 149 -27.33 26.29 -0.69
CA VAL A 149 -26.88 25.16 -1.52
C VAL A 149 -26.21 25.62 -2.83
N THR A 150 -26.62 26.76 -3.39
CA THR A 150 -26.03 27.37 -4.60
C THR A 150 -24.60 27.86 -4.39
N ASP A 151 -24.24 28.20 -3.15
CA ASP A 151 -23.02 28.93 -2.82
C ASP A 151 -21.99 28.04 -2.11
N LEU A 152 -22.31 26.77 -1.85
CA LEU A 152 -21.37 25.81 -1.29
C LEU A 152 -20.12 25.68 -2.16
N SER A 153 -18.94 25.65 -1.55
CA SER A 153 -17.65 25.49 -2.23
C SER A 153 -17.46 24.08 -2.81
N PRO A 154 -16.70 23.91 -3.92
CA PRO A 154 -16.26 22.59 -4.38
C PRO A 154 -15.56 21.75 -3.30
N CYS A 155 -14.79 22.41 -2.41
CA CYS A 155 -14.10 21.76 -1.29
C CYS A 155 -15.08 21.12 -0.29
N TYR A 156 -16.27 21.70 -0.10
CA TYR A 156 -17.32 21.09 0.74
C TYR A 156 -17.72 19.70 0.21
N PHE A 157 -17.96 19.59 -1.09
CA PHE A 157 -18.31 18.32 -1.73
C PHE A 157 -17.16 17.33 -1.71
N ASN A 158 -15.91 17.78 -1.94
CA ASN A 158 -14.75 16.91 -1.80
C ASN A 158 -14.63 16.36 -0.37
N ASN A 159 -14.76 17.19 0.66
CA ASN A 159 -14.74 16.73 2.05
C ASN A 159 -15.88 15.73 2.37
N LEU A 160 -17.05 15.91 1.76
CA LEU A 160 -18.15 14.94 1.86
C LEU A 160 -17.79 13.60 1.21
N PHE A 161 -17.14 13.61 0.04
CA PHE A 161 -16.63 12.41 -0.62
C PHE A 161 -15.57 11.70 0.23
N GLN A 162 -14.55 12.42 0.71
CA GLN A 162 -13.48 11.87 1.54
C GLN A 162 -14.01 11.27 2.83
N THR A 163 -14.94 11.96 3.49
CA THR A 163 -15.59 11.47 4.72
C THR A 163 -16.31 10.16 4.46
N THR A 164 -17.06 10.07 3.36
CA THR A 164 -17.79 8.84 2.99
C THR A 164 -16.80 7.71 2.76
N LEU A 165 -15.73 7.94 2.01
CA LEU A 165 -14.68 6.95 1.77
C LEU A 165 -14.03 6.47 3.08
N GLN A 166 -13.69 7.40 3.99
CA GLN A 166 -13.09 7.06 5.28
C GLN A 166 -14.00 6.20 6.16
N GLN A 167 -15.32 6.47 6.15
CA GLN A 167 -16.30 5.70 6.92
C GLN A 167 -16.61 4.33 6.30
N ALA A 168 -16.63 4.26 4.96
CA ALA A 168 -16.89 3.05 4.20
C ALA A 168 -15.72 2.04 4.20
N LEU A 169 -14.48 2.50 4.40
CA LEU A 169 -13.29 1.68 4.24
C LEU A 169 -13.14 0.55 5.28
N PRO A 170 -13.31 0.77 6.60
CA PRO A 170 -13.14 -0.29 7.59
C PRO A 170 -14.00 -1.56 7.37
N PRO A 171 -15.32 -1.46 7.11
CA PRO A 171 -16.13 -2.64 6.80
C PRO A 171 -15.71 -3.33 5.49
N LEU A 172 -15.30 -2.58 4.46
CA LEU A 172 -14.75 -3.15 3.22
C LEU A 172 -13.45 -3.92 3.46
N VAL A 173 -12.51 -3.34 4.21
CA VAL A 173 -11.24 -4.00 4.57
C VAL A 173 -11.53 -5.31 5.29
N LYS A 174 -12.44 -5.30 6.27
CA LYS A 174 -12.86 -6.52 6.97
C LYS A 174 -13.40 -7.58 5.99
N ALA A 175 -14.27 -7.21 5.06
CA ALA A 175 -14.86 -8.13 4.08
C ALA A 175 -13.82 -8.73 3.12
N TYR A 176 -12.97 -7.90 2.51
CA TYR A 176 -11.88 -8.34 1.63
C TYR A 176 -10.87 -9.22 2.36
N ARG A 177 -10.53 -8.86 3.60
CA ARG A 177 -9.65 -9.67 4.42
C ARG A 177 -10.27 -11.03 4.75
N SER A 178 -11.54 -11.09 5.13
CA SER A 178 -12.27 -12.33 5.45
C SER A 178 -12.43 -13.24 4.23
N GLN A 179 -12.60 -12.68 3.03
CA GLN A 179 -12.69 -13.45 1.79
C GLN A 179 -11.46 -14.33 1.52
N ARG A 180 -10.27 -13.92 1.97
CA ARG A 180 -9.04 -14.72 1.85
C ARG A 180 -9.15 -16.09 2.53
N SER A 181 -10.07 -16.25 3.48
CA SER A 181 -10.32 -17.54 4.12
C SER A 181 -10.97 -18.56 3.19
N GLU A 182 -11.68 -18.09 2.16
CA GLU A 182 -12.34 -18.92 1.16
C GLU A 182 -11.44 -19.18 -0.07
N MET A 183 -10.26 -18.54 -0.14
CA MET A 183 -9.30 -18.75 -1.23
C MET A 183 -8.33 -19.89 -0.87
N GLU A 184 -8.26 -20.91 -1.73
CA GLU A 184 -7.40 -22.08 -1.52
C GLU A 184 -5.90 -21.75 -1.63
N GLU A 185 -5.54 -20.75 -2.44
CA GLU A 185 -4.18 -20.26 -2.60
C GLU A 185 -3.90 -19.00 -1.77
N TYR A 186 -2.64 -18.84 -1.34
CA TYR A 186 -2.18 -17.58 -0.76
C TYR A 186 -2.36 -16.46 -1.79
N SER A 187 -3.38 -15.62 -1.61
CA SER A 187 -3.44 -14.37 -2.35
C SER A 187 -2.27 -13.50 -1.92
N THR A 188 -1.40 -13.17 -2.87
CA THR A 188 -0.33 -12.17 -2.73
C THR A 188 -0.87 -10.75 -2.89
N GLU A 189 -2.13 -10.61 -3.30
CA GLU A 189 -2.81 -9.33 -3.39
C GLU A 189 -3.12 -8.83 -1.98
N ASP A 190 -2.77 -7.58 -1.76
CA ASP A 190 -3.00 -6.89 -0.51
C ASP A 190 -4.50 -6.56 -0.40
N ALA A 191 -5.20 -7.27 0.49
CA ALA A 191 -6.64 -7.14 0.67
C ALA A 191 -7.06 -5.70 1.04
N ASP A 192 -6.19 -4.97 1.75
CA ASP A 192 -6.48 -3.60 2.17
C ASP A 192 -6.40 -2.65 0.97
N LYS A 193 -5.40 -2.86 0.09
CA LYS A 193 -5.32 -2.13 -1.18
C LYS A 193 -6.52 -2.44 -2.08
N CYS A 194 -6.91 -3.70 -2.21
CA CYS A 194 -8.10 -4.08 -2.98
C CYS A 194 -9.39 -3.44 -2.43
N ALA A 195 -9.54 -3.38 -1.11
CA ALA A 195 -10.66 -2.73 -0.45
C ALA A 195 -10.67 -1.21 -0.68
N ALA A 196 -9.52 -0.54 -0.54
CA ALA A 196 -9.38 0.88 -0.81
C ALA A 196 -9.69 1.21 -2.28
N GLU A 197 -9.25 0.36 -3.20
CA GLU A 197 -9.51 0.49 -4.62
C GLU A 197 -11.00 0.32 -4.94
N ALA A 198 -11.65 -0.69 -4.35
CA ALA A 198 -13.08 -0.92 -4.51
C ALA A 198 -13.91 0.26 -3.96
N ASN A 199 -13.48 0.83 -2.82
CA ASN A 199 -14.12 1.99 -2.22
C ASN A 199 -14.07 3.22 -3.14
N ARG A 200 -12.90 3.47 -3.76
CA ARG A 200 -12.73 4.54 -4.76
C ARG A 200 -13.54 4.29 -6.03
N LEU A 201 -13.59 3.04 -6.50
CA LEU A 201 -14.40 2.71 -7.66
C LEU A 201 -15.90 2.93 -7.39
N LEU A 202 -16.38 2.53 -6.20
CA LEU A 202 -17.78 2.70 -5.81
C LEU A 202 -18.20 4.18 -5.76
N ILE A 203 -17.35 5.07 -5.23
CA ILE A 203 -17.66 6.51 -5.26
C ILE A 203 -17.71 7.06 -6.68
N LEU A 204 -16.81 6.63 -7.57
CA LEU A 204 -16.82 7.05 -8.97
C LEU A 204 -18.07 6.56 -9.71
N GLN A 205 -18.54 5.34 -9.42
CA GLN A 205 -19.80 4.83 -9.96
C GLN A 205 -20.99 5.71 -9.52
N VAL A 206 -21.10 6.03 -8.23
CA VAL A 206 -22.17 6.89 -7.69
C VAL A 206 -22.13 8.29 -8.29
N ILE A 207 -20.95 8.92 -8.31
CA ILE A 207 -20.74 10.26 -8.88
C ILE A 207 -21.07 10.29 -10.38
N SER A 208 -20.66 9.27 -11.14
CA SER A 208 -20.95 9.19 -12.58
C SER A 208 -22.45 9.05 -12.85
N LEU A 209 -23.13 8.18 -12.12
CA LEU A 209 -24.59 8.01 -12.26
C LEU A 209 -25.36 9.29 -11.90
N LEU A 210 -24.88 10.06 -10.91
CA LEU A 210 -25.46 11.36 -10.57
C LEU A 210 -25.18 12.41 -11.63
N TRP A 211 -23.94 12.49 -12.14
CA TRP A 211 -23.53 13.44 -13.17
C TRP A 211 -24.38 13.32 -14.43
N PHE A 212 -24.57 12.08 -14.92
CA PHE A 212 -25.39 11.78 -16.10
C PHE A 212 -26.90 11.68 -15.80
N LYS A 213 -27.33 11.94 -14.55
CA LYS A 213 -28.73 11.84 -14.10
C LYS A 213 -29.35 10.47 -14.42
N LYS A 214 -28.56 9.40 -14.30
CA LYS A 214 -28.97 8.00 -14.53
C LYS A 214 -29.21 7.21 -13.25
N SER A 215 -29.00 7.82 -12.09
CA SER A 215 -29.30 7.17 -10.80
C SER A 215 -30.82 7.04 -10.58
N PRO A 216 -31.36 5.86 -10.22
CA PRO A 216 -32.79 5.70 -9.93
C PRO A 216 -33.24 6.46 -8.68
N GLU A 217 -34.46 7.00 -8.69
CA GLU A 217 -34.96 7.94 -7.66
C GLU A 217 -35.02 7.34 -6.25
N THR A 218 -35.34 6.05 -6.12
CA THR A 218 -35.41 5.35 -4.84
C THR A 218 -34.51 4.13 -4.85
N ILE A 219 -33.53 4.08 -3.94
CA ILE A 219 -32.60 2.95 -3.80
C ILE A 219 -32.54 2.58 -2.32
N LEU A 220 -32.81 1.33 -1.98
CA LEU A 220 -32.58 0.82 -0.63
C LEU A 220 -31.09 0.46 -0.45
N PRO A 221 -30.49 0.67 0.73
CA PRO A 221 -29.09 0.33 0.99
C PRO A 221 -28.72 -1.11 0.59
N GLU A 222 -29.59 -2.08 0.89
CA GLU A 222 -29.37 -3.51 0.61
C GLU A 222 -29.28 -3.82 -0.89
N ASN A 223 -29.93 -2.99 -1.72
CA ASN A 223 -29.97 -3.15 -3.17
C ASN A 223 -29.00 -2.21 -3.90
N LEU A 224 -28.18 -1.44 -3.18
CA LEU A 224 -27.33 -0.40 -3.76
C LEU A 224 -26.37 -0.96 -4.81
N GLU A 225 -25.61 -2.01 -4.48
CA GLU A 225 -24.63 -2.64 -5.38
C GLU A 225 -25.27 -3.10 -6.68
N ARG A 226 -26.33 -3.90 -6.58
CA ARG A 226 -27.08 -4.41 -7.75
C ARG A 226 -27.69 -3.28 -8.59
N THR A 227 -28.21 -2.25 -7.94
CA THR A 227 -28.83 -1.11 -8.63
C THR A 227 -27.78 -0.29 -9.39
N ILE A 228 -26.60 -0.09 -8.80
CA ILE A 228 -25.47 0.56 -9.47
C ILE A 228 -25.05 -0.28 -10.68
N GLU A 229 -24.77 -1.58 -10.50
CA GLU A 229 -24.33 -2.47 -11.59
C GLU A 229 -25.29 -2.42 -12.80
N LEU A 230 -26.60 -2.46 -12.57
CA LEU A 230 -27.60 -2.37 -13.64
C LEU A 230 -27.61 -0.99 -14.32
N SER A 231 -27.43 0.09 -13.55
CA SER A 231 -27.49 1.45 -14.05
C SER A 231 -26.25 1.86 -14.84
N LEU A 232 -25.09 1.22 -14.61
CA LEU A 232 -23.85 1.53 -15.33
C LEU A 232 -23.98 1.32 -16.85
N SER A 233 -24.81 0.38 -17.28
CA SER A 233 -25.09 0.12 -18.71
C SER A 233 -25.72 1.30 -19.46
N THR A 234 -26.23 2.30 -18.74
CA THR A 234 -26.86 3.50 -19.30
C THR A 234 -25.90 4.67 -19.51
N LEU A 235 -24.64 4.52 -19.08
CA LEU A 235 -23.57 5.49 -19.24
C LEU A 235 -22.87 5.32 -20.61
N PRO A 236 -22.09 6.32 -21.07
CA PRO A 236 -21.25 6.16 -22.26
C PRO A 236 -20.37 4.91 -22.20
N ASP A 237 -20.14 4.25 -23.35
CA ASP A 237 -19.49 2.94 -23.41
C ASP A 237 -18.07 2.94 -22.82
N SER A 238 -17.27 3.96 -23.14
CA SER A 238 -15.93 4.23 -22.59
C SER A 238 -15.95 4.22 -21.06
N LEU A 239 -16.89 4.95 -20.47
CA LEU A 239 -17.05 5.14 -19.04
C LEU A 239 -17.61 3.89 -18.37
N ASN A 240 -18.63 3.27 -18.96
CA ASN A 240 -19.21 2.02 -18.47
C ASN A 240 -18.15 0.91 -18.41
N GLN A 241 -17.35 0.73 -19.47
CA GLN A 241 -16.27 -0.26 -19.50
C GLN A 241 -15.21 -0.03 -18.43
N ALA A 242 -14.95 1.21 -18.03
CA ALA A 242 -14.02 1.54 -16.96
C ALA A 242 -14.64 1.32 -15.57
N LEU A 243 -15.89 1.74 -15.37
CA LEU A 243 -16.61 1.65 -14.09
C LEU A 243 -17.08 0.24 -13.73
N ALA A 244 -17.39 -0.61 -14.71
CA ALA A 244 -17.87 -1.97 -14.50
C ALA A 244 -16.76 -2.98 -14.12
N ARG A 245 -15.50 -2.53 -14.05
CA ARG A 245 -14.35 -3.38 -13.72
C ARG A 245 -14.43 -3.87 -12.27
N LYS A 246 -13.95 -5.09 -12.02
CA LYS A 246 -13.88 -5.66 -10.67
C LYS A 246 -12.44 -5.67 -10.19
N THR A 247 -12.22 -5.33 -8.92
CA THR A 247 -10.87 -5.26 -8.32
C THR A 247 -10.25 -6.63 -8.10
N THR A 248 -11.08 -7.66 -7.92
CA THR A 248 -10.66 -9.07 -7.79
C THR A 248 -11.56 -9.96 -8.64
N ILE A 249 -11.09 -11.18 -8.94
CA ILE A 249 -11.83 -12.17 -9.75
C ILE A 249 -13.20 -12.48 -9.13
N LYS A 250 -13.25 -12.55 -7.80
CA LYS A 250 -14.47 -12.74 -7.03
C LYS A 250 -14.44 -11.70 -5.92
N PRO A 251 -15.05 -10.52 -6.06
CA PRO A 251 -15.14 -9.56 -4.96
C PRO A 251 -16.10 -10.07 -3.88
N PRO A 252 -15.90 -9.71 -2.60
CA PRO A 252 -16.89 -9.98 -1.57
C PRO A 252 -18.14 -9.12 -1.82
N PRO A 253 -19.33 -9.55 -1.35
CA PRO A 253 -20.53 -8.72 -1.43
C PRO A 253 -20.34 -7.41 -0.65
N LEU A 254 -20.99 -6.33 -1.10
CA LEU A 254 -20.91 -5.03 -0.42
C LEU A 254 -21.43 -5.13 1.03
N PRO A 255 -20.62 -4.79 2.05
CA PRO A 255 -21.09 -4.75 3.43
C PRO A 255 -22.23 -3.75 3.62
N LEU A 256 -23.21 -4.06 4.46
CA LEU A 256 -24.38 -3.21 4.67
C LEU A 256 -23.96 -1.83 5.23
N GLU A 257 -22.99 -1.78 6.15
CA GLU A 257 -22.50 -0.52 6.71
C GLU A 257 -21.88 0.38 5.64
N THR A 258 -21.15 -0.21 4.68
CA THR A 258 -20.62 0.50 3.52
C THR A 258 -21.77 1.00 2.63
N ALA A 259 -22.75 0.15 2.35
CA ALA A 259 -23.88 0.50 1.52
C ALA A 259 -24.71 1.66 2.12
N VAL A 260 -24.90 1.67 3.44
CA VAL A 260 -25.56 2.75 4.17
C VAL A 260 -24.78 4.07 4.02
N CYS A 261 -23.45 4.04 4.13
CA CYS A 261 -22.62 5.25 3.94
C CYS A 261 -22.82 5.86 2.54
N PHE A 262 -22.74 5.03 1.49
CA PHE A 262 -22.93 5.50 0.11
C PHE A 262 -24.38 5.89 -0.20
N HIS A 263 -25.36 5.22 0.41
CA HIS A 263 -26.76 5.61 0.31
C HIS A 263 -27.00 7.00 0.93
N HIS A 264 -26.44 7.28 2.12
CA HIS A 264 -26.51 8.62 2.72
C HIS A 264 -25.81 9.67 1.87
N LEU A 265 -24.65 9.36 1.28
CA LEU A 265 -23.98 10.25 0.33
C LEU A 265 -24.90 10.57 -0.86
N LEU A 266 -25.50 9.56 -1.49
CA LEU A 266 -26.41 9.72 -2.62
C LEU A 266 -27.59 10.64 -2.28
N LEU A 267 -28.26 10.39 -1.15
CA LEU A 267 -29.37 11.24 -0.69
C LEU A 267 -28.91 12.67 -0.43
N ARG A 268 -27.74 12.84 0.21
CA ARG A 268 -27.21 14.16 0.53
C ARG A 268 -26.86 14.95 -0.73
N LEU A 269 -26.23 14.33 -1.73
CA LEU A 269 -25.92 15.00 -3.01
C LEU A 269 -27.16 15.42 -3.78
N ARG A 270 -28.26 14.64 -3.69
CA ARG A 270 -29.56 15.02 -4.26
C ARG A 270 -30.19 16.21 -3.53
N GLN A 271 -30.21 16.17 -2.19
CA GLN A 271 -30.69 17.30 -1.38
C GLN A 271 -29.92 18.59 -1.69
N LEU A 272 -28.61 18.48 -1.88
CA LEU A 272 -27.73 19.58 -2.22
C LEU A 272 -27.69 19.90 -3.72
N SER A 273 -28.53 19.25 -4.53
CA SER A 273 -28.61 19.50 -5.97
C SER A 273 -27.24 19.57 -6.66
N TRP A 274 -26.31 18.70 -6.26
CA TRP A 274 -24.88 18.80 -6.59
C TRP A 274 -24.64 19.00 -8.11
N GLY A 275 -25.35 18.25 -8.95
CA GLY A 275 -25.22 18.31 -10.41
C GLY A 275 -25.93 19.47 -11.11
N GLN A 276 -26.56 20.42 -10.40
CA GLN A 276 -27.17 21.60 -11.04
C GLN A 276 -26.13 22.64 -11.46
N ALA A 277 -25.08 22.83 -10.66
CA ALA A 277 -23.97 23.73 -10.96
C ALA A 277 -22.78 22.95 -11.53
N THR A 278 -22.78 22.76 -12.85
CA THR A 278 -21.85 21.86 -13.58
C THR A 278 -20.38 22.14 -13.27
N GLU A 279 -19.95 23.40 -13.29
CA GLU A 279 -18.55 23.77 -13.03
C GLU A 279 -18.11 23.45 -11.59
N ARG A 280 -18.98 23.69 -10.61
CA ARG A 280 -18.68 23.34 -9.21
C ARG A 280 -18.59 21.83 -9.01
N ALA A 281 -19.51 21.08 -9.62
CA ALA A 281 -19.48 19.62 -9.58
C ALA A 281 -18.20 19.08 -10.24
N LYS A 282 -17.83 19.62 -11.40
CA LYS A 282 -16.57 19.34 -12.10
C LYS A 282 -15.35 19.61 -11.23
N GLN A 283 -15.26 20.78 -10.61
CA GLN A 283 -14.18 21.13 -9.68
C GLN A 283 -14.11 20.17 -8.48
N SER A 284 -15.25 19.77 -7.91
CA SER A 284 -15.26 18.80 -6.80
C SER A 284 -14.69 17.43 -7.18
N ILE A 285 -14.90 16.97 -8.42
CA ILE A 285 -14.31 15.74 -8.95
C ILE A 285 -12.81 15.90 -9.17
N TYR A 286 -12.37 17.09 -9.61
CA TYR A 286 -10.95 17.42 -9.69
C TYR A 286 -10.27 17.39 -8.33
N HIS A 287 -10.87 18.01 -7.31
CA HIS A 287 -10.32 17.94 -5.95
C HIS A 287 -10.26 16.50 -5.43
N LEU A 288 -11.30 15.69 -5.68
CA LEU A 288 -11.34 14.28 -5.32
C LEU A 288 -10.20 13.49 -5.97
N THR A 289 -10.05 13.58 -7.29
CA THR A 289 -9.01 12.85 -8.01
C THR A 289 -7.62 13.37 -7.66
N HIS A 290 -7.43 14.69 -7.59
CA HIS A 290 -6.18 15.30 -7.17
C HIS A 290 -5.75 14.82 -5.77
N SER A 291 -6.68 14.69 -4.81
CA SER A 291 -6.39 14.18 -3.46
C SER A 291 -5.78 12.77 -3.45
N TRP A 292 -6.12 11.92 -4.43
CA TRP A 292 -5.59 10.56 -4.52
C TRP A 292 -4.20 10.51 -5.18
N TYR A 293 -3.88 11.52 -5.98
CA TYR A 293 -2.67 11.57 -6.82
C TYR A 293 -1.79 12.80 -6.52
N GLN A 294 -1.94 13.45 -5.36
CA GLN A 294 -1.19 14.67 -5.00
C GLN A 294 0.32 14.49 -5.16
N GLY A 295 0.98 15.51 -5.73
CA GLY A 295 2.43 15.52 -5.95
C GLY A 295 2.92 14.63 -7.09
N LYS A 296 2.02 13.96 -7.81
CA LYS A 296 2.35 12.99 -8.88
C LYS A 296 2.02 13.47 -10.30
N THR A 297 1.55 14.71 -10.43
CA THR A 297 1.14 15.34 -11.69
C THR A 297 2.30 15.92 -12.50
N GLY A 298 3.48 16.10 -11.88
CA GLY A 298 4.59 16.86 -12.46
C GLY A 298 5.45 16.18 -13.52
N ASN A 299 5.37 14.85 -13.70
CA ASN A 299 6.39 14.11 -14.48
C ASN A 299 5.85 13.14 -15.55
N ASN A 300 4.54 13.11 -15.83
CA ASN A 300 4.06 12.32 -16.96
C ASN A 300 4.44 13.04 -18.26
N GLN A 301 5.56 12.62 -18.87
CA GLN A 301 5.92 13.09 -20.20
C GLN A 301 4.78 12.77 -21.18
N PRO A 302 4.35 13.73 -22.01
CA PRO A 302 3.29 13.49 -22.97
C PRO A 302 3.73 12.39 -23.93
N ALA A 303 2.97 11.31 -23.95
CA ALA A 303 3.19 10.17 -24.84
C ALA A 303 1.85 9.60 -25.26
N ALA A 304 1.83 8.99 -26.44
CA ALA A 304 0.61 8.41 -27.00
C ALA A 304 0.18 7.15 -26.25
N PHE A 305 1.14 6.40 -25.70
CA PHE A 305 0.89 5.23 -24.86
C PHE A 305 1.48 5.45 -23.46
N GLN A 306 0.65 5.31 -22.43
CA GLN A 306 1.05 5.47 -21.02
C GLN A 306 0.93 4.14 -20.26
N LEU A 307 2.01 3.70 -19.63
CA LEU A 307 2.05 2.50 -18.78
C LEU A 307 2.12 2.89 -17.30
N TYR A 308 1.12 2.48 -16.52
CA TYR A 308 1.04 2.75 -15.08
C TYR A 308 1.30 4.23 -14.70
N PRO A 309 0.62 5.19 -15.35
CA PRO A 309 0.79 6.60 -15.04
C PRO A 309 0.42 6.90 -13.58
N GLN A 310 1.10 7.89 -12.98
CA GLN A 310 0.89 8.20 -11.56
C GLN A 310 -0.40 8.99 -11.28
N ALA A 311 -0.86 9.72 -12.28
CA ALA A 311 -2.05 10.57 -12.27
C ALA A 311 -2.74 10.48 -13.64
N PRO A 312 -4.08 10.65 -13.71
CA PRO A 312 -4.83 10.66 -14.97
C PRO A 312 -4.23 11.66 -15.96
N PRO A 313 -3.75 11.21 -17.14
CA PRO A 313 -3.26 12.13 -18.16
C PRO A 313 -4.44 12.84 -18.81
N LEU A 314 -4.53 14.16 -18.64
CA LEU A 314 -5.54 15.00 -19.29
C LEU A 314 -5.07 15.55 -20.64
N CYS A 315 -3.99 15.00 -21.20
CA CYS A 315 -3.40 15.48 -22.44
C CYS A 315 -4.08 14.84 -23.65
N SER A 316 -4.43 15.65 -24.65
CA SER A 316 -5.04 15.19 -25.91
C SER A 316 -4.14 14.27 -26.75
N THR A 317 -2.85 14.18 -26.43
CA THR A 317 -1.90 13.32 -27.17
C THR A 317 -1.97 11.85 -26.72
N THR A 318 -2.55 11.56 -25.55
CA THR A 318 -2.60 10.20 -25.00
C THR A 318 -3.75 9.40 -25.59
N ALA A 319 -3.43 8.45 -26.46
CA ALA A 319 -4.41 7.58 -27.11
C ALA A 319 -4.71 6.31 -26.29
N THR A 320 -3.73 5.80 -25.53
CA THR A 320 -3.86 4.53 -24.80
C THR A 320 -3.25 4.60 -23.41
N ILE A 321 -3.95 4.01 -22.44
CA ILE A 321 -3.51 3.92 -21.05
C ILE A 321 -3.63 2.49 -20.54
N LEU A 322 -2.55 1.96 -19.97
CA LEU A 322 -2.53 0.72 -19.20
C LEU A 322 -2.38 1.05 -17.72
N SER A 323 -3.24 0.47 -16.87
CA SER A 323 -3.06 0.53 -15.41
C SER A 323 -3.54 -0.76 -14.74
N ASP A 324 -2.94 -1.08 -13.60
CA ASP A 324 -3.36 -2.14 -12.68
C ASP A 324 -4.41 -1.65 -11.67
N SER A 325 -4.82 -0.38 -11.74
CA SER A 325 -5.82 0.25 -10.87
C SER A 325 -7.12 0.50 -11.64
N ALA A 326 -8.19 -0.18 -11.22
CA ALA A 326 -9.52 -0.04 -11.81
C ALA A 326 -10.12 1.35 -11.53
N ALA A 327 -9.95 1.86 -10.30
CA ALA A 327 -10.39 3.20 -9.92
C ALA A 327 -9.64 4.29 -10.67
N PHE A 328 -8.34 4.10 -10.96
CA PHE A 328 -7.58 5.02 -11.80
C PHE A 328 -8.16 5.14 -13.20
N LEU A 329 -8.47 4.00 -13.84
CA LEU A 329 -9.02 3.99 -15.19
C LEU A 329 -10.44 4.56 -15.21
N ALA A 330 -11.26 4.27 -14.19
CA ALA A 330 -12.57 4.88 -14.01
C ALA A 330 -12.50 6.40 -13.81
N ALA A 331 -11.56 6.89 -12.98
CA ALA A 331 -11.35 8.32 -12.78
C ALA A 331 -10.89 9.00 -14.07
N THR A 332 -10.00 8.36 -14.82
CA THR A 332 -9.51 8.87 -16.11
C THR A 332 -10.64 8.95 -17.14
N ALA A 333 -11.46 7.90 -17.24
CA ALA A 333 -12.64 7.90 -18.12
C ALA A 333 -13.62 9.02 -17.74
N LEU A 334 -13.94 9.17 -16.45
CA LEU A 334 -14.87 10.19 -15.98
C LEU A 334 -14.35 11.60 -16.27
N LEU A 335 -13.07 11.87 -16.02
CA LEU A 335 -12.46 13.17 -16.32
C LEU A 335 -12.43 13.45 -17.83
N ALA A 336 -12.12 12.44 -18.65
CA ALA A 336 -12.13 12.59 -20.10
C ALA A 336 -13.54 12.96 -20.64
N GLU A 337 -14.58 12.28 -20.14
CA GLU A 337 -15.98 12.58 -20.49
C GLU A 337 -16.40 13.99 -20.02
N ILE A 338 -15.98 14.41 -18.82
CA ILE A 338 -16.30 15.75 -18.30
C ILE A 338 -15.60 16.86 -19.12
N GLU A 339 -14.38 16.61 -19.59
CA GLU A 339 -13.64 17.56 -20.43
C GLU A 339 -13.96 17.46 -21.92
N ASN A 340 -14.80 16.51 -22.34
CA ASN A 340 -14.96 16.14 -23.75
C ASN A 340 -13.60 15.91 -24.45
N SER A 341 -12.64 15.35 -23.72
CA SER A 341 -11.37 14.91 -24.28
C SER A 341 -11.65 13.68 -25.14
N GLY A 342 -11.08 13.62 -26.35
CA GLY A 342 -11.37 12.55 -27.32
C GLY A 342 -11.14 11.12 -26.79
N GLU A 343 -11.58 10.13 -27.57
CA GLU A 343 -11.56 8.73 -27.16
C GLU A 343 -10.16 8.23 -26.77
N CYS A 344 -10.03 7.76 -25.52
CA CYS A 344 -8.83 7.13 -24.99
C CYS A 344 -9.09 5.65 -24.70
N LYS A 345 -8.21 4.75 -25.17
CA LYS A 345 -8.34 3.31 -24.92
C LYS A 345 -7.75 2.95 -23.56
N LEU A 346 -8.59 2.39 -22.69
CA LEU A 346 -8.22 2.06 -21.30
C LEU A 346 -8.06 0.55 -21.12
N TYR A 347 -6.87 0.09 -20.74
CA TYR A 347 -6.57 -1.33 -20.49
C TYR A 347 -6.31 -1.56 -19.01
N PHE A 348 -7.00 -2.55 -18.43
CA PHE A 348 -6.80 -2.97 -17.04
C PHE A 348 -5.94 -4.22 -16.98
N GLY A 349 -5.01 -4.28 -16.04
CA GLY A 349 -4.18 -5.45 -15.81
C GLY A 349 -2.72 -5.12 -16.06
N ASN A 350 -2.04 -5.95 -16.86
CA ASN A 350 -0.60 -5.84 -17.05
C ASN A 350 -0.17 -5.89 -18.52
N LEU A 351 1.13 -5.69 -18.76
CA LEU A 351 1.68 -5.58 -20.11
C LEU A 351 1.56 -6.87 -20.94
N PHE A 352 1.43 -8.05 -20.30
CA PHE A 352 1.37 -9.33 -21.01
C PHE A 352 0.08 -9.55 -21.82
N GLN A 353 -0.90 -8.67 -21.69
CA GLN A 353 -2.08 -8.68 -22.57
C GLN A 353 -1.79 -8.16 -23.98
N PHE A 354 -0.69 -7.44 -24.16
CA PHE A 354 -0.28 -6.91 -25.46
C PHE A 354 0.67 -7.87 -26.19
N ASP A 355 0.58 -7.79 -27.50
CA ASP A 355 1.51 -8.34 -28.48
C ASP A 355 1.97 -7.22 -29.42
N ARG A 356 2.76 -7.58 -30.43
CA ARG A 356 3.39 -6.61 -31.33
C ARG A 356 2.38 -5.91 -32.26
N GLU A 357 1.24 -6.54 -32.52
CA GLU A 357 0.19 -6.00 -33.39
C GLU A 357 -0.71 -5.02 -32.62
N THR A 358 -0.95 -5.30 -31.34
CA THR A 358 -1.78 -4.47 -30.45
C THR A 358 -1.01 -3.31 -29.82
N LEU A 359 0.32 -3.42 -29.70
CA LEU A 359 1.16 -2.33 -29.22
C LEU A 359 1.38 -1.28 -30.32
N SER A 360 0.97 -0.03 -30.06
CA SER A 360 1.19 1.11 -30.96
C SER A 360 2.68 1.32 -31.26
N ALA A 361 3.02 1.74 -32.47
CA ALA A 361 4.38 2.12 -32.86
C ALA A 361 4.81 3.53 -32.38
N GLN A 362 3.90 4.25 -31.71
CA GLN A 362 4.15 5.60 -31.19
C GLN A 362 5.00 5.59 -29.91
N GLU A 363 5.35 6.77 -29.41
CA GLU A 363 6.10 6.93 -28.16
C GLU A 363 5.36 6.34 -26.96
N ILE A 364 6.08 5.55 -26.17
CA ILE A 364 5.58 4.93 -24.94
C ILE A 364 6.27 5.58 -23.75
N SER A 365 5.49 6.07 -22.79
CA SER A 365 5.97 6.47 -21.48
C SER A 365 5.42 5.54 -20.40
N GLY A 366 6.22 5.19 -19.40
CA GLY A 366 5.77 4.19 -18.44
C GLY A 366 6.58 4.04 -17.17
N ARG A 367 6.00 3.38 -16.17
CA ARG A 367 6.66 3.05 -14.90
C ARG A 367 6.58 1.56 -14.63
N LEU A 368 7.71 0.87 -14.55
CA LEU A 368 7.73 -0.55 -14.24
C LEU A 368 8.35 -0.76 -12.86
N LEU A 369 7.53 -0.71 -11.82
CA LEU A 369 7.97 -0.71 -10.41
C LEU A 369 7.33 -1.83 -9.56
N ASN A 370 6.71 -2.81 -10.20
CA ASN A 370 6.06 -3.91 -9.49
C ASN A 370 7.11 -4.91 -8.95
N HIS A 371 7.45 -4.79 -7.66
CA HIS A 371 8.40 -5.67 -6.98
C HIS A 371 7.81 -7.02 -6.53
N THR A 372 6.53 -7.29 -6.80
CA THR A 372 5.92 -8.57 -6.41
C THR A 372 6.51 -9.73 -7.22
N GLY A 373 6.67 -10.89 -6.58
CA GLY A 373 7.14 -12.10 -7.26
C GLY A 373 6.02 -12.77 -8.07
N ILE A 374 6.37 -13.36 -9.21
CA ILE A 374 5.41 -14.09 -10.04
C ILE A 374 5.00 -15.41 -9.38
N LYS A 375 3.68 -15.65 -9.29
CA LYS A 375 3.12 -16.92 -8.84
C LYS A 375 3.48 -18.06 -9.81
N THR A 376 3.77 -19.25 -9.26
CA THR A 376 4.13 -20.45 -10.05
C THR A 376 3.10 -20.77 -11.13
N THR A 377 1.81 -20.54 -10.86
CA THR A 377 0.69 -20.78 -11.77
C THR A 377 0.74 -19.90 -13.03
N LYS A 378 1.03 -18.60 -12.91
CA LYS A 378 1.12 -17.66 -14.05
C LYS A 378 2.46 -17.70 -14.76
N ARG A 379 3.49 -18.29 -14.14
CA ARG A 379 4.85 -18.33 -14.70
C ARG A 379 4.90 -19.00 -16.07
N HIS A 380 4.15 -20.09 -16.26
CA HIS A 380 4.13 -20.79 -17.55
C HIS A 380 3.54 -19.90 -18.65
N GLU A 381 2.40 -19.26 -18.37
CA GLU A 381 1.73 -18.32 -19.28
C GLU A 381 2.67 -17.18 -19.71
N PHE A 382 3.30 -16.48 -18.74
CA PHE A 382 4.20 -15.38 -19.04
C PHE A 382 5.48 -15.83 -19.76
N THR A 383 5.99 -17.03 -19.46
CA THR A 383 7.12 -17.61 -20.20
C THR A 383 6.76 -17.84 -21.67
N THR A 384 5.54 -18.31 -21.96
CA THR A 384 5.06 -18.49 -23.33
C THR A 384 4.93 -17.15 -24.05
N ARG A 385 4.40 -16.11 -23.39
CA ARG A 385 4.33 -14.75 -23.95
C ARG A 385 5.70 -14.16 -24.25
N LEU A 386 6.69 -14.37 -23.37
CA LEU A 386 8.07 -13.94 -23.62
C LEU A 386 8.70 -14.63 -24.83
N ARG A 387 8.39 -15.91 -25.08
CA ARG A 387 8.85 -16.61 -26.29
C ARG A 387 8.23 -16.06 -27.56
N LEU A 388 7.00 -15.57 -27.50
CA LEU A 388 6.37 -14.90 -28.65
C LEU A 388 7.00 -13.52 -28.91
N ALA A 389 7.33 -12.77 -27.86
CA ALA A 389 8.04 -11.49 -28.00
C ALA A 389 9.50 -11.68 -28.48
N TRP A 390 10.14 -12.79 -28.07
CA TRP A 390 11.52 -13.12 -28.41
C TRP A 390 11.66 -14.53 -29.02
N PRO A 391 11.19 -14.75 -30.27
CA PRO A 391 11.15 -16.08 -30.87
C PRO A 391 12.54 -16.73 -31.01
N ASN A 392 13.58 -15.92 -31.18
CA ASN A 392 14.95 -16.38 -31.41
C ASN A 392 15.85 -16.34 -30.17
N ARG A 393 15.31 -16.06 -28.97
CA ARG A 393 16.12 -15.92 -27.74
C ARG A 393 15.54 -16.72 -26.58
N HIS A 394 16.34 -17.61 -26.01
CA HIS A 394 15.97 -18.36 -24.81
C HIS A 394 16.27 -17.56 -23.54
N LEU A 395 15.25 -16.88 -23.01
CA LEU A 395 15.35 -16.10 -21.78
C LEU A 395 15.05 -16.98 -20.56
N LYS A 396 16.07 -17.20 -19.70
CA LYS A 396 15.93 -17.98 -18.46
C LYS A 396 15.84 -17.05 -17.24
N ILE A 397 14.63 -16.65 -16.86
CA ILE A 397 14.42 -15.80 -15.67
C ILE A 397 14.23 -16.68 -14.43
N LYS A 398 14.99 -16.44 -13.35
CA LYS A 398 14.93 -17.23 -12.10
C LYS A 398 13.59 -17.10 -11.37
N THR A 399 13.32 -18.00 -10.41
CA THR A 399 12.17 -17.89 -9.49
C THR A 399 12.42 -16.82 -8.44
N GLY A 400 11.38 -16.06 -8.07
CA GLY A 400 11.48 -14.98 -7.07
C GLY A 400 11.88 -13.62 -7.62
N GLN A 401 12.20 -13.50 -8.91
CA GLN A 401 12.45 -12.22 -9.57
C GLN A 401 11.19 -11.34 -9.58
N PRO A 402 11.36 -10.01 -9.46
CA PRO A 402 10.24 -9.07 -9.39
C PRO A 402 9.51 -8.97 -10.74
N PHE A 403 8.20 -8.69 -10.69
CA PHE A 403 7.35 -8.66 -11.87
C PHE A 403 7.76 -7.61 -12.91
N TRP A 404 8.23 -6.44 -12.47
CA TRP A 404 8.68 -5.38 -13.39
C TRP A 404 9.77 -5.84 -14.36
N LEU A 405 10.63 -6.79 -13.96
CA LEU A 405 11.69 -7.34 -14.80
C LEU A 405 11.11 -8.11 -15.99
N TRP A 406 10.05 -8.88 -15.73
CA TRP A 406 9.35 -9.65 -16.75
C TRP A 406 8.61 -8.74 -17.71
N GLU A 407 7.94 -7.71 -17.19
CA GLU A 407 7.28 -6.70 -18.02
C GLU A 407 8.26 -5.92 -18.88
N LEU A 408 9.42 -5.55 -18.34
CA LEU A 408 10.47 -4.86 -19.09
C LEU A 408 10.94 -5.72 -20.27
N ILE A 409 11.31 -6.98 -20.02
CA ILE A 409 11.78 -7.88 -21.09
C ILE A 409 10.69 -8.11 -22.14
N HIS A 410 9.42 -8.24 -21.73
CA HIS A 410 8.30 -8.36 -22.65
C HIS A 410 8.16 -7.11 -23.52
N LEU A 411 8.13 -5.92 -22.91
CA LEU A 411 8.02 -4.63 -23.60
C LEU A 411 9.09 -4.48 -24.67
N LEU A 412 10.36 -4.74 -24.31
CA LEU A 412 11.50 -4.58 -25.21
C LEU A 412 11.39 -5.50 -26.45
N GLY A 413 10.74 -6.66 -26.32
CA GLY A 413 10.51 -7.58 -27.45
C GLY A 413 9.34 -7.19 -28.35
N LEU A 414 8.39 -6.42 -27.83
CA LEU A 414 7.24 -5.93 -28.61
C LEU A 414 7.53 -4.67 -29.42
N CYS A 415 8.61 -3.94 -29.09
CA CYS A 415 8.86 -2.63 -29.67
C CYS A 415 9.15 -2.67 -31.18
N HIS A 416 8.65 -1.66 -31.89
CA HIS A 416 8.91 -1.47 -33.31
C HIS A 416 10.27 -0.79 -33.53
N ALA A 417 10.82 -0.91 -34.73
CA ALA A 417 12.08 -0.22 -35.08
C ALA A 417 11.86 1.30 -35.08
N GLY A 418 12.78 2.05 -34.47
CA GLY A 418 12.70 3.49 -34.31
C GLY A 418 11.72 3.96 -33.23
N GLN A 419 11.11 3.05 -32.48
CA GLN A 419 10.19 3.42 -31.40
C GLN A 419 10.94 4.01 -30.20
N LYS A 420 10.45 5.13 -29.67
CA LYS A 420 10.98 5.80 -28.48
C LYS A 420 10.24 5.33 -27.22
N LEU A 421 11.00 5.03 -26.17
CA LEU A 421 10.49 4.64 -24.87
C LEU A 421 11.08 5.56 -23.79
N THR A 422 10.22 6.07 -22.91
CA THR A 422 10.63 6.71 -21.66
C THR A 422 10.11 5.87 -20.49
N LEU A 423 11.01 5.25 -19.72
CA LEU A 423 10.63 4.32 -18.64
C LEU A 423 11.23 4.75 -17.29
N GLU A 424 10.42 4.71 -16.23
CA GLU A 424 10.91 4.72 -14.84
C GLU A 424 11.11 3.28 -14.36
N LEU A 425 12.33 2.92 -14.00
CA LEU A 425 12.77 1.59 -13.58
C LEU A 425 13.51 1.65 -12.24
N PRO A 426 13.50 0.59 -11.42
CA PRO A 426 14.30 0.55 -10.21
C PRO A 426 15.80 0.52 -10.52
N VAL A 427 16.62 1.18 -9.70
CA VAL A 427 18.10 1.10 -9.78
C VAL A 427 18.60 -0.35 -9.63
N ASP A 428 17.80 -1.23 -9.04
CA ASP A 428 18.07 -2.68 -8.94
C ASP A 428 18.32 -3.35 -10.30
N LEU A 429 17.85 -2.77 -11.42
CA LEU A 429 18.22 -3.21 -12.77
C LEU A 429 19.74 -3.28 -12.95
N LEU A 430 20.46 -2.32 -12.38
CA LEU A 430 21.91 -2.24 -12.48
C LEU A 430 22.60 -2.95 -11.32
N LYS A 431 22.09 -2.80 -10.09
CA LYS A 431 22.74 -3.30 -8.87
C LYS A 431 22.67 -4.81 -8.70
N ASN A 432 21.56 -5.44 -9.08
CA ASN A 432 21.36 -6.85 -8.85
C ASN A 432 21.94 -7.67 -10.02
N PRO A 433 22.94 -8.54 -9.79
CA PRO A 433 23.53 -9.36 -10.85
C PRO A 433 22.51 -10.32 -11.47
N GLU A 434 21.44 -10.68 -10.79
CA GLU A 434 20.40 -11.55 -11.34
C GLU A 434 19.56 -10.88 -12.43
N ASN A 435 19.60 -9.54 -12.53
CA ASN A 435 18.89 -8.76 -13.55
C ASN A 435 19.69 -8.59 -14.85
N ILE A 436 20.87 -9.21 -14.95
CA ILE A 436 21.80 -9.08 -16.09
C ILE A 436 21.16 -9.41 -17.44
N ILE A 437 20.17 -10.30 -17.47
CA ILE A 437 19.45 -10.67 -18.69
C ILE A 437 18.62 -9.49 -19.21
N ALA A 438 17.92 -8.76 -18.34
CA ALA A 438 17.15 -7.59 -18.77
C ALA A 438 18.07 -6.47 -19.24
N TRP A 439 19.18 -6.27 -18.53
CA TRP A 439 20.19 -5.28 -18.92
C TRP A 439 20.81 -5.59 -20.29
N SER A 440 21.22 -6.84 -20.55
CA SER A 440 21.82 -7.21 -21.84
C SER A 440 20.83 -7.06 -22.98
N VAL A 441 19.57 -7.49 -22.81
CA VAL A 441 18.51 -7.29 -23.82
C VAL A 441 18.31 -5.80 -24.13
N LEU A 442 18.26 -4.96 -23.10
CA LEU A 442 18.10 -3.52 -23.25
C LEU A 442 19.31 -2.89 -23.97
N TYR A 443 20.52 -3.23 -23.55
CA TYR A 443 21.76 -2.69 -24.10
C TYR A 443 22.02 -3.10 -25.57
N GLU A 444 21.67 -4.33 -25.94
CA GLU A 444 21.91 -4.86 -27.29
C GLU A 444 20.92 -4.32 -28.34
N ASN A 445 19.68 -4.01 -27.94
CA ASN A 445 18.59 -3.69 -28.88
C ASN A 445 18.20 -2.21 -28.91
N PHE A 446 18.64 -1.42 -27.92
CA PHE A 446 18.23 -0.03 -27.76
C PHE A 446 19.43 0.90 -27.63
N SER A 447 19.28 2.09 -28.18
CA SER A 447 20.20 3.21 -28.01
C SER A 447 19.71 4.14 -26.92
N PHE A 448 20.60 4.49 -25.98
CA PHE A 448 20.29 5.43 -24.91
C PHE A 448 20.33 6.85 -25.44
N GLN A 449 19.30 7.63 -25.12
CA GLN A 449 19.22 9.06 -25.46
C GLN A 449 19.49 9.91 -24.23
N GLN A 450 18.98 9.49 -23.07
CA GLN A 450 19.14 10.23 -21.82
C GLN A 450 18.83 9.33 -20.62
N LEU A 451 19.48 9.60 -19.50
CA LEU A 451 19.23 8.93 -18.23
C LEU A 451 19.13 9.94 -17.09
N TRP A 452 18.19 9.72 -16.16
CA TRP A 452 18.03 10.53 -14.96
C TRP A 452 17.99 9.66 -13.71
N LEU A 453 18.66 10.09 -12.65
CA LEU A 453 18.43 9.57 -11.30
C LEU A 453 17.38 10.43 -10.61
N LEU A 454 16.22 9.84 -10.31
CA LEU A 454 15.12 10.52 -9.65
C LEU A 454 15.36 10.61 -8.13
N GLU A 455 14.72 11.58 -7.48
CA GLU A 455 14.81 11.78 -6.02
C GLU A 455 14.34 10.56 -5.21
N ASN A 456 13.42 9.77 -5.76
CA ASN A 456 12.94 8.53 -5.16
C ASN A 456 13.93 7.35 -5.26
N GLY A 457 15.10 7.55 -5.88
CA GLY A 457 16.11 6.54 -6.09
C GLY A 457 15.85 5.60 -7.26
N ASN A 458 14.88 5.90 -8.14
CA ASN A 458 14.65 5.18 -9.39
C ASN A 458 15.42 5.82 -10.57
N LEU A 459 15.57 5.06 -11.66
CA LEU A 459 16.14 5.54 -12.92
C LEU A 459 15.02 5.85 -13.90
N GLN A 460 15.03 7.05 -14.46
CA GLN A 460 14.29 7.33 -15.68
C GLN A 460 15.24 7.14 -16.86
N ILE A 461 14.82 6.35 -17.85
CA ILE A 461 15.59 6.10 -19.07
C ILE A 461 14.77 6.56 -20.28
N SER A 462 15.41 7.28 -21.20
CA SER A 462 14.86 7.55 -22.54
C SER A 462 15.71 6.78 -23.55
N ILE A 463 15.09 5.83 -24.24
CA ILE A 463 15.75 4.91 -25.17
C ILE A 463 15.02 4.88 -26.51
N LEU A 464 15.77 4.59 -27.57
CA LEU A 464 15.26 4.45 -28.93
C LEU A 464 15.59 3.04 -29.44
N SER A 465 14.58 2.33 -29.95
CA SER A 465 14.71 1.01 -30.58
C SER A 465 15.51 1.14 -31.87
N ALA A 466 16.83 1.03 -31.77
CA ALA A 466 17.76 1.13 -32.88
C ALA A 466 18.97 0.25 -32.56
N LYS A 467 19.20 -0.74 -33.42
CA LYS A 467 20.40 -1.57 -33.34
C LYS A 467 21.62 -0.73 -33.75
N ASP A 468 22.71 -0.88 -33.02
CA ASP A 468 24.04 -0.34 -33.33
C ASP A 468 24.24 1.18 -33.33
N GLN A 469 23.32 1.97 -32.73
CA GLN A 469 23.56 3.41 -32.53
C GLN A 469 24.15 3.69 -31.14
N ARG A 470 25.48 3.55 -31.02
CA ARG A 470 26.24 3.91 -29.82
C ARG A 470 26.71 5.35 -29.89
N LYS A 471 25.88 6.27 -29.40
CA LYS A 471 26.22 7.71 -29.28
C LYS A 471 26.41 8.09 -27.82
N PRO A 472 27.29 9.05 -27.50
CA PRO A 472 27.35 9.63 -26.17
C PRO A 472 26.00 10.24 -25.78
N PHE A 473 25.64 10.12 -24.50
CA PHE A 473 24.38 10.65 -23.99
C PHE A 473 24.54 11.21 -22.56
N PRO A 474 23.69 12.19 -22.17
CA PRO A 474 23.75 12.77 -20.84
C PRO A 474 23.09 11.88 -19.78
N LEU A 475 23.79 11.73 -18.65
CA LEU A 475 23.29 11.24 -17.37
C LEU A 475 23.04 12.44 -16.45
N GLN A 476 21.78 12.72 -16.12
CA GLN A 476 21.39 13.79 -15.23
C GLN A 476 21.27 13.29 -13.78
N LEU A 477 22.03 13.92 -12.89
CA LEU A 477 21.95 13.78 -11.44
C LEU A 477 21.33 15.05 -10.85
N ALA A 478 20.94 15.02 -9.57
CA ALA A 478 20.29 16.15 -8.90
C ALA A 478 21.12 17.46 -8.96
N THR A 479 22.45 17.35 -8.96
CA THR A 479 23.35 18.51 -8.88
C THR A 479 24.24 18.70 -10.11
N GLU A 480 24.26 17.75 -11.05
CA GLU A 480 25.16 17.80 -12.20
C GLU A 480 24.73 16.91 -13.37
N VAL A 481 25.37 17.10 -14.52
CA VAL A 481 25.20 16.26 -15.72
C VAL A 481 26.54 15.63 -16.06
N ARG A 482 26.55 14.30 -16.21
CA ARG A 482 27.69 13.48 -16.63
C ARG A 482 27.47 12.99 -18.06
N GLU A 483 28.52 12.88 -18.87
CA GLU A 483 28.41 12.32 -20.22
C GLU A 483 28.79 10.83 -20.19
N MET A 484 27.93 9.98 -20.76
CA MET A 484 28.14 8.53 -20.81
C MET A 484 28.47 8.09 -22.24
N ILE A 485 29.58 7.38 -22.39
CA ILE A 485 30.04 6.82 -23.67
C ILE A 485 29.76 5.31 -23.68
N PRO A 486 28.87 4.81 -24.55
CA PRO A 486 28.60 3.38 -24.68
C PRO A 486 29.85 2.60 -25.13
N ILE A 487 30.03 1.38 -24.64
CA ILE A 487 31.12 0.46 -25.02
C ILE A 487 30.60 -0.87 -25.59
N ASN A 488 31.45 -1.74 -26.11
CA ASN A 488 30.95 -2.98 -26.72
C ASN A 488 30.41 -3.99 -25.68
N ASP A 489 31.01 -4.01 -24.49
CA ASP A 489 30.59 -4.90 -23.41
C ASP A 489 29.43 -4.32 -22.59
N ALA A 490 28.31 -5.05 -22.56
CA ALA A 490 27.14 -4.67 -21.79
C ALA A 490 27.44 -4.62 -20.28
N ASN A 491 28.22 -5.57 -19.75
CA ASN A 491 28.48 -5.65 -18.31
C ASN A 491 29.44 -4.57 -17.83
N GLY A 492 30.51 -4.31 -18.58
CA GLY A 492 31.40 -3.19 -18.38
C GLY A 492 30.65 -1.86 -18.44
N PHE A 493 29.72 -1.71 -19.38
CA PHE A 493 28.90 -0.49 -19.44
C PHE A 493 27.97 -0.35 -18.23
N ARG A 494 27.37 -1.45 -17.75
CA ARG A 494 26.58 -1.49 -16.51
C ARG A 494 27.37 -0.94 -15.33
N ASN A 495 28.61 -1.42 -15.19
CA ASN A 495 29.51 -1.07 -14.08
C ASN A 495 29.92 0.41 -14.16
N ARG A 496 30.26 0.89 -15.37
CA ARG A 496 30.50 2.32 -15.63
C ARG A 496 29.32 3.18 -15.21
N LEU A 497 28.10 2.76 -15.55
CA LEU A 497 26.89 3.49 -15.18
C LEU A 497 26.62 3.46 -13.67
N LEU A 498 26.83 2.32 -12.99
CA LEU A 498 26.70 2.23 -11.53
C LEU A 498 27.65 3.17 -10.81
N LEU A 499 28.92 3.21 -11.20
CA LEU A 499 29.89 4.16 -10.64
C LEU A 499 29.49 5.61 -10.94
N ALA A 500 29.04 5.88 -12.18
CA ALA A 500 28.56 7.20 -12.58
C ALA A 500 27.30 7.66 -11.81
N LEU A 501 26.53 6.74 -11.23
CA LEU A 501 25.35 7.08 -10.41
C LEU A 501 25.69 7.27 -8.92
N THR A 502 26.79 6.68 -8.44
CA THR A 502 27.07 6.55 -7.00
C THR A 502 28.26 7.37 -6.52
N LEU A 503 29.28 7.56 -7.36
CA LEU A 503 30.49 8.27 -6.96
C LEU A 503 30.24 9.78 -6.87
N PRO A 504 30.84 10.48 -5.89
CA PRO A 504 30.94 11.94 -5.85
C PRO A 504 31.68 12.48 -7.07
N THR A 505 31.36 13.71 -7.47
CA THR A 505 31.94 14.38 -8.65
C THR A 505 33.47 14.35 -8.66
N ALA A 506 34.11 14.61 -7.51
CA ALA A 506 35.56 14.66 -7.40
C ALA A 506 36.22 13.32 -7.76
N ILE A 507 35.64 12.20 -7.34
CA ILE A 507 36.17 10.86 -7.59
C ILE A 507 35.76 10.37 -8.98
N TYR A 508 34.54 10.70 -9.43
CA TYR A 508 34.07 10.38 -10.77
C TYR A 508 34.96 10.97 -11.88
N ARG A 509 35.47 12.20 -11.69
CA ARG A 509 36.38 12.87 -12.66
C ARG A 509 37.71 12.15 -12.87
N LEU A 510 38.10 11.27 -11.95
CA LEU A 510 39.30 10.45 -12.09
C LEU A 510 39.08 9.27 -13.06
N LEU A 511 37.82 8.85 -13.30
CA LEU A 511 37.53 7.70 -14.14
C LEU A 511 37.83 7.99 -15.61
N GLY A 512 38.63 7.12 -16.23
CA GLY A 512 39.06 7.22 -17.63
C GLY A 512 40.25 8.15 -17.86
N THR A 513 40.76 8.81 -16.81
CA THR A 513 41.97 9.65 -16.84
C THR A 513 43.04 9.03 -15.94
N GLU A 514 42.89 9.20 -14.62
CA GLU A 514 43.82 8.70 -13.60
C GLU A 514 43.44 7.31 -13.09
N LEU A 515 42.14 6.96 -13.13
CA LEU A 515 41.60 5.64 -12.85
C LEU A 515 41.19 4.97 -14.17
N ILE A 516 42.03 4.07 -14.66
CA ILE A 516 41.87 3.38 -15.94
C ILE A 516 40.91 2.20 -15.78
N TRP A 517 40.07 2.00 -16.80
CA TRP A 517 39.21 0.82 -16.88
C TRP A 517 40.01 -0.38 -17.40
N PRO A 518 39.91 -1.56 -16.77
CA PRO A 518 40.50 -2.77 -17.33
C PRO A 518 39.82 -3.08 -18.67
N ASP A 519 40.56 -3.00 -19.77
CA ASP A 519 40.08 -3.46 -21.07
C ASP A 519 40.04 -5.00 -21.04
N LEU A 520 38.95 -5.60 -21.54
CA LEU A 520 38.73 -7.05 -21.48
C LEU A 520 39.80 -7.87 -22.23
N ASP A 521 40.51 -7.24 -23.17
CA ASP A 521 41.56 -7.86 -23.99
C ASP A 521 42.98 -7.64 -23.44
N GLY A 522 43.12 -6.93 -22.33
CA GLY A 522 44.41 -6.61 -21.71
C GLY A 522 44.27 -6.58 -20.20
N VAL A 523 44.16 -7.76 -19.58
CA VAL A 523 44.37 -7.87 -18.13
C VAL A 523 45.74 -7.27 -17.83
N PRO A 524 45.86 -6.21 -17.03
CA PRO A 524 47.17 -5.80 -16.54
C PRO A 524 47.70 -6.99 -15.74
N ASP A 525 48.86 -7.51 -16.15
CA ASP A 525 49.57 -8.55 -15.40
C ASP A 525 49.42 -8.27 -13.89
N GLU A 526 49.09 -9.30 -13.11
CA GLU A 526 49.08 -9.28 -11.63
C GLU A 526 50.46 -8.91 -11.02
N HIS A 527 51.38 -8.45 -11.85
CA HIS A 527 52.76 -8.09 -11.58
C HIS A 527 53.02 -6.57 -11.58
N LEU A 528 51.99 -5.71 -11.74
CA LEU A 528 52.19 -4.27 -11.58
C LEU A 528 52.58 -3.94 -10.13
N PRO A 529 53.73 -3.26 -9.91
CA PRO A 529 54.15 -2.87 -8.56
C PRO A 529 53.09 -1.95 -7.93
N GLY A 530 52.69 -2.22 -6.69
CA GLY A 530 51.71 -1.41 -5.94
C GLY A 530 50.24 -1.86 -6.04
N TRP A 531 49.94 -2.87 -6.85
CA TRP A 531 48.57 -3.42 -6.99
C TRP A 531 47.98 -3.91 -5.67
N GLU A 532 48.75 -4.67 -4.88
CA GLU A 532 48.28 -5.23 -3.62
C GLU A 532 48.02 -4.14 -2.56
N LEU A 533 48.80 -3.06 -2.58
CA LEU A 533 48.55 -1.88 -1.75
C LEU A 533 47.26 -1.16 -2.17
N TYR A 534 46.99 -1.04 -3.47
CA TYR A 534 45.72 -0.49 -3.95
C TYR A 534 44.52 -1.32 -3.50
N ARG A 535 44.59 -2.66 -3.53
CA ARG A 535 43.51 -3.54 -3.05
C ARG A 535 43.17 -3.34 -1.57
N GLN A 536 44.14 -2.90 -0.78
CA GLN A 536 43.95 -2.61 0.65
C GLN A 536 43.33 -1.23 0.90
N SER A 537 43.33 -0.33 -0.09
CA SER A 537 42.75 1.02 0.03
C SER A 537 41.23 1.03 0.22
N LEU A 538 40.74 2.09 0.88
CA LEU A 538 39.32 2.37 1.01
C LEU A 538 38.65 2.63 -0.33
N LEU A 539 39.37 3.24 -1.29
CA LEU A 539 38.86 3.47 -2.64
C LEU A 539 38.55 2.16 -3.37
N TYR A 540 39.49 1.21 -3.39
CA TYR A 540 39.26 -0.09 -4.02
C TYR A 540 38.11 -0.84 -3.35
N ARG A 541 38.10 -0.91 -2.00
CA ARG A 541 37.02 -1.58 -1.25
C ARG A 541 35.66 -0.94 -1.52
N TRP A 542 35.61 0.37 -1.64
CA TRP A 542 34.37 1.07 -1.91
C TRP A 542 33.86 0.84 -3.34
N LEU A 543 34.74 0.96 -4.34
CA LEU A 543 34.44 0.62 -5.73
C LEU A 543 33.97 -0.84 -5.86
N ARG A 544 34.65 -1.75 -5.16
CA ARG A 544 34.28 -3.16 -5.07
C ARG A 544 32.88 -3.32 -4.46
N ASN A 545 32.57 -2.65 -3.35
CA ASN A 545 31.25 -2.74 -2.71
C ASN A 545 30.11 -2.23 -3.60
N ILE A 546 30.38 -1.21 -4.43
CA ILE A 546 29.41 -0.71 -5.41
C ILE A 546 29.16 -1.73 -6.52
N LEU A 547 30.21 -2.43 -6.98
CA LEU A 547 30.19 -3.30 -8.16
C LEU A 547 29.90 -4.79 -7.86
N GLN A 548 30.29 -5.30 -6.69
CA GLN A 548 30.08 -6.67 -6.22
C GLN A 548 29.11 -6.64 -5.03
N HIS A 549 27.86 -7.02 -5.25
CA HIS A 549 26.88 -7.29 -4.19
C HIS A 549 26.75 -8.80 -3.98
N GLU A 550 27.87 -9.50 -3.82
CA GLU A 550 27.85 -10.85 -3.25
C GLU A 550 28.10 -10.75 -1.74
N GLN A 551 27.24 -11.42 -0.97
CA GLN A 551 27.32 -11.46 0.49
C GLN A 551 28.65 -12.08 0.91
N ILE A 552 29.53 -11.30 1.54
CA ILE A 552 30.63 -11.87 2.30
C ILE A 552 30.00 -12.53 3.53
N GLN A 553 29.95 -13.87 3.52
CA GLN A 553 29.91 -14.59 4.79
C GLN A 553 31.26 -14.33 5.48
N GLU A 554 31.20 -13.54 6.54
CA GLU A 554 32.09 -13.46 7.70
C GLU A 554 32.63 -14.80 8.23
N GLU A 555 33.14 -15.73 7.41
CA GLU A 555 33.87 -16.90 7.90
C GLU A 555 35.23 -16.97 7.19
N ASP A 556 36.26 -16.97 8.02
CA ASP A 556 37.70 -17.00 7.74
C ASP A 556 38.35 -15.70 7.24
N ALA A 557 38.67 -14.85 8.22
CA ALA A 557 39.75 -13.90 8.15
C ALA A 557 41.09 -14.65 7.97
N GLY A 558 41.42 -15.00 6.73
CA GLY A 558 42.67 -15.70 6.49
C GLY A 558 42.88 -16.25 5.09
N GLU A 559 42.30 -15.68 4.03
CA GLU A 559 42.81 -15.74 2.65
C GLU A 559 41.80 -15.02 1.73
N ILE A 560 42.25 -13.98 1.02
CA ILE A 560 41.44 -13.37 -0.04
C ILE A 560 41.41 -14.40 -1.17
N PRO A 561 40.25 -14.94 -1.57
CA PRO A 561 40.19 -15.96 -2.61
C PRO A 561 40.83 -15.42 -3.91
N THR A 562 41.81 -16.17 -4.42
CA THR A 562 42.69 -15.80 -5.54
C THR A 562 42.06 -16.01 -6.92
N ASP A 563 40.77 -16.37 -7.01
CA ASP A 563 40.16 -16.85 -8.26
C ASP A 563 39.03 -15.96 -8.81
N ASP A 564 38.90 -14.74 -8.28
CA ASP A 564 37.85 -13.82 -8.70
C ASP A 564 38.38 -13.00 -9.89
N LYS A 565 38.10 -13.43 -11.13
CA LYS A 565 38.46 -12.71 -12.37
C LYS A 565 38.14 -11.21 -12.22
N HIS A 566 39.16 -10.40 -11.90
CA HIS A 566 39.08 -9.00 -11.48
C HIS A 566 38.77 -8.01 -12.62
N THR A 567 37.97 -8.43 -13.60
CA THR A 567 37.94 -7.85 -14.94
C THR A 567 37.18 -6.52 -15.08
N ASN A 568 36.82 -5.84 -13.98
CA ASN A 568 35.85 -4.72 -14.07
C ASN A 568 35.99 -3.58 -13.04
N ILE A 569 37.01 -3.58 -12.17
CA ILE A 569 37.22 -2.48 -11.20
C ILE A 569 38.26 -1.51 -11.77
N PRO A 570 37.99 -0.19 -11.82
CA PRO A 570 38.96 0.77 -12.31
C PRO A 570 40.14 0.90 -11.33
N TYR A 571 41.34 1.12 -11.88
CA TYR A 571 42.58 1.16 -11.11
C TYR A 571 43.45 2.35 -11.49
N PRO A 572 44.30 2.85 -10.57
CA PRO A 572 45.20 3.96 -10.87
C PRO A 572 46.09 3.66 -12.06
N GLU A 573 46.40 4.67 -12.87
CA GLU A 573 47.35 4.55 -13.98
C GLU A 573 48.64 3.82 -13.54
N PRO A 574 49.25 2.96 -14.37
CA PRO A 574 50.43 2.16 -13.99
C PRO A 574 51.58 2.95 -13.36
N LEU A 575 51.79 4.21 -13.75
CA LEU A 575 52.78 5.11 -13.14
C LEU A 575 52.44 5.42 -11.68
N LEU A 576 51.17 5.75 -11.39
CA LEU A 576 50.68 6.00 -10.03
C LEU A 576 50.72 4.74 -9.16
N LEU A 577 50.45 3.57 -9.73
CA LEU A 577 50.63 2.29 -9.02
C LEU A 577 52.10 2.06 -8.66
N THR A 578 53.02 2.35 -9.58
CA THR A 578 54.47 2.25 -9.34
C THR A 578 54.91 3.20 -8.22
N GLU A 579 54.36 4.41 -8.17
CA GLU A 579 54.62 5.33 -7.06
C GLU A 579 53.99 4.85 -5.75
N LEU A 580 52.77 4.29 -5.78
CA LEU A 580 52.11 3.71 -4.61
C LEU A 580 52.92 2.53 -4.04
N SER A 581 53.64 1.78 -4.88
CA SER A 581 54.50 0.67 -4.47
C SER A 581 55.66 1.09 -3.56
N GLN A 582 56.04 2.36 -3.59
CA GLN A 582 57.09 2.95 -2.74
C GLN A 582 56.58 3.36 -1.34
N PHE A 583 55.29 3.15 -1.05
CA PHE A 583 54.72 3.44 0.25
C PHE A 583 55.23 2.44 1.31
N GLU A 584 56.05 2.93 2.24
CA GLU A 584 56.45 2.18 3.44
C GLU A 584 55.67 2.68 4.66
N SER A 585 54.87 1.80 5.27
CA SER A 585 54.18 2.13 6.52
C SER A 585 55.21 2.28 7.65
N GLY A 586 55.45 3.51 8.08
CA GLY A 586 56.05 3.79 9.39
C GLY A 586 57.56 3.57 9.51
N LYS A 587 58.37 3.79 8.46
CA LYS A 587 59.83 3.91 8.64
C LYS A 587 60.39 5.26 8.18
N THR A 588 61.06 5.89 9.15
CA THR A 588 61.94 7.06 9.12
C THR A 588 61.31 8.45 9.27
N THR A 589 62.10 9.29 9.94
CA THR A 589 61.87 10.64 10.47
C THR A 589 61.58 11.71 9.40
N GLY A 590 60.60 11.45 8.53
CA GLY A 590 60.16 12.34 7.46
C GLY A 590 59.02 11.78 6.59
N GLY A 591 58.29 10.75 7.02
CA GLY A 591 57.20 10.15 6.23
C GLY A 591 56.09 11.15 5.91
N GLN A 592 55.87 11.45 4.62
CA GLN A 592 54.97 12.49 4.13
C GLN A 592 53.46 12.22 4.37
N PHE A 593 53.03 10.98 4.64
CA PHE A 593 51.61 10.62 4.72
C PHE A 593 51.28 9.71 5.92
N SER A 594 50.11 9.94 6.55
CA SER A 594 49.66 9.26 7.78
C SER A 594 48.95 7.91 7.56
N SER A 595 48.43 7.65 6.37
CA SER A 595 47.83 6.37 5.98
C SER A 595 47.96 6.12 4.48
N LEU A 596 47.73 4.88 4.05
CA LEU A 596 47.72 4.47 2.65
C LEU A 596 46.70 5.29 1.82
N ASP A 597 45.52 5.58 2.38
CA ASP A 597 44.49 6.38 1.70
C ASP A 597 44.87 7.86 1.57
N HIS A 598 45.65 8.42 2.51
CA HIS A 598 46.18 9.78 2.38
C HIS A 598 47.26 9.86 1.30
N CYS A 599 48.10 8.83 1.17
CA CYS A 599 49.06 8.70 0.08
C CYS A 599 48.33 8.60 -1.27
N LEU A 600 47.32 7.73 -1.37
CA LEU A 600 46.51 7.58 -2.58
C LEU A 600 45.76 8.87 -2.96
N ALA A 601 45.20 9.58 -1.97
CA ALA A 601 44.54 10.86 -2.18
C ALA A 601 45.49 11.94 -2.69
N HIS A 602 46.74 11.94 -2.23
CA HIS A 602 47.78 12.85 -2.74
C HIS A 602 48.20 12.50 -4.16
N LEU A 603 48.45 11.21 -4.46
CA LEU A 603 48.82 10.74 -5.80
C LEU A 603 47.74 11.04 -6.85
N LEU A 604 46.46 10.90 -6.49
CA LEU A 604 45.30 11.22 -7.35
C LEU A 604 44.87 12.69 -7.30
N THR A 605 45.62 13.54 -6.57
CA THR A 605 45.26 14.95 -6.33
C THR A 605 43.79 15.15 -5.89
N CYS A 606 43.24 14.19 -5.11
CA CYS A 606 41.83 14.11 -4.78
C CYS A 606 41.63 13.85 -3.28
N PRO A 607 41.46 14.89 -2.45
CA PRO A 607 41.34 14.73 -0.99
C PRO A 607 40.12 13.91 -0.58
N ALA A 608 39.06 13.91 -1.40
CA ALA A 608 37.85 13.11 -1.16
C ALA A 608 38.12 11.60 -1.04
N VAL A 609 39.24 11.10 -1.58
CA VAL A 609 39.67 9.70 -1.47
C VAL A 609 40.03 9.33 -0.02
N ALA A 610 40.65 10.26 0.74
CA ALA A 610 41.00 10.03 2.14
C ALA A 610 39.78 10.13 3.09
N GLU A 611 38.69 10.77 2.64
CA GLU A 611 37.46 10.97 3.42
C GLU A 611 36.41 9.86 3.22
N ILE A 612 36.72 8.84 2.42
CA ILE A 612 35.79 7.73 2.14
C ILE A 612 35.41 7.03 3.44
N LYS A 613 34.09 6.98 3.72
CA LYS A 613 33.52 6.19 4.81
C LYS A 613 32.87 4.95 4.22
N LEU A 614 33.40 3.78 4.54
CA LEU A 614 32.73 2.51 4.22
C LEU A 614 31.51 2.37 5.12
N SER A 615 30.32 2.36 4.53
CA SER A 615 29.10 1.99 5.25
C SER A 615 29.22 0.53 5.67
N ASN A 616 29.39 0.27 6.97
CA ASN A 616 29.10 -1.06 7.52
C ASN A 616 27.64 -1.34 7.20
N ILE A 617 27.38 -2.29 6.31
CA ILE A 617 26.03 -2.80 6.04
C ILE A 617 25.58 -3.48 7.32
N THR A 618 25.00 -2.69 8.22
CA THR A 618 24.30 -3.20 9.37
C THR A 618 23.17 -4.01 8.78
N LYS A 619 23.11 -5.31 9.13
CA LYS A 619 21.94 -6.14 8.88
C LYS A 619 20.69 -5.28 9.15
N PRO A 620 19.68 -5.28 8.27
CA PRO A 620 18.45 -4.57 8.57
C PRO A 620 18.05 -5.01 9.99
N PRO A 621 17.77 -4.07 10.91
CA PRO A 621 17.39 -4.43 12.25
C PRO A 621 16.27 -5.46 12.11
N LYS A 622 16.46 -6.66 12.69
CA LYS A 622 15.36 -7.58 12.88
C LYS A 622 14.30 -6.72 13.52
N THR A 623 13.19 -6.52 12.81
CA THR A 623 12.07 -5.74 13.30
C THR A 623 11.74 -6.28 14.67
N ASP A 624 12.08 -5.49 15.69
CA ASP A 624 11.78 -5.79 17.07
C ASP A 624 10.29 -6.10 17.11
N THR A 625 9.97 -7.29 17.59
CA THR A 625 8.60 -7.72 17.84
C THR A 625 8.05 -6.92 19.01
N SER A 626 7.71 -5.65 18.78
CA SER A 626 6.96 -4.77 19.69
C SER A 626 5.46 -5.13 19.77
N GLY A 627 5.06 -6.30 19.26
CA GLY A 627 3.67 -6.75 19.18
C GLY A 627 3.30 -7.94 20.07
N SER A 628 4.10 -8.28 21.09
CA SER A 628 3.79 -9.45 21.95
C SER A 628 2.53 -9.23 22.79
N TYR A 629 2.30 -8.00 23.29
CA TYR A 629 1.13 -7.66 24.09
C TYR A 629 -0.18 -7.65 23.26
N SER A 630 -0.18 -7.05 22.08
CA SER A 630 -1.37 -6.94 21.21
C SER A 630 -1.92 -8.30 20.72
N LYS A 631 -1.06 -9.30 20.50
CA LYS A 631 -1.49 -10.62 19.99
C LYS A 631 -2.24 -11.45 21.02
N LYS A 632 -1.93 -11.29 22.32
CA LYS A 632 -2.59 -12.04 23.40
C LYS A 632 -4.00 -11.51 23.64
N GLU A 633 -4.16 -10.19 23.72
CA GLU A 633 -5.45 -9.51 23.87
C GLU A 633 -6.39 -9.81 22.69
N LEU A 634 -5.87 -9.80 21.46
CA LEU A 634 -6.65 -10.12 20.25
C LEU A 634 -7.12 -11.59 20.26
N ARG A 635 -6.28 -12.52 20.74
CA ARG A 635 -6.67 -13.93 20.91
C ARG A 635 -7.80 -14.07 21.94
N GLU A 636 -7.68 -13.42 23.10
CA GLU A 636 -8.68 -13.47 24.17
C GLU A 636 -10.01 -12.86 23.72
N THR A 637 -9.97 -11.74 22.99
CA THR A 637 -11.16 -11.09 22.42
C THR A 637 -11.89 -12.00 21.42
N ILE A 638 -11.16 -12.63 20.50
CA ILE A 638 -11.77 -13.57 19.53
C ILE A 638 -12.32 -14.82 20.23
N ALA A 639 -11.62 -15.31 21.27
CA ALA A 639 -12.09 -16.44 22.06
C ALA A 639 -13.41 -16.11 22.79
N GLN A 640 -13.54 -14.91 23.37
CA GLN A 640 -14.79 -14.44 23.97
C GLN A 640 -15.93 -14.28 22.94
N GLN A 641 -15.62 -13.77 21.74
CA GLN A 641 -16.60 -13.67 20.65
C GLN A 641 -17.08 -15.05 20.18
N LEU A 642 -16.20 -16.05 20.15
CA LEU A 642 -16.57 -17.44 19.86
C LEU A 642 -17.45 -18.06 20.95
N LEU A 643 -17.12 -17.83 22.22
CA LEU A 643 -17.94 -18.29 23.35
C LEU A 643 -19.35 -17.69 23.30
N THR A 644 -19.46 -16.40 22.96
CA THR A 644 -20.75 -15.70 22.81
C THR A 644 -21.55 -16.24 21.62
N HIS A 645 -20.88 -16.62 20.53
CA HIS A 645 -21.52 -17.27 19.38
C HIS A 645 -22.01 -18.71 19.71
N GLY A 646 -21.44 -19.33 20.75
CA GLY A 646 -21.76 -20.68 21.18
C GLY A 646 -20.83 -21.72 20.55
N ILE A 647 -20.23 -22.55 21.40
CA ILE A 647 -19.44 -23.72 20.99
C ILE A 647 -20.34 -24.95 21.11
N PRO A 648 -20.50 -25.76 20.06
CA PRO A 648 -21.38 -26.92 20.09
C PRO A 648 -21.00 -27.91 21.19
N ASN A 649 -21.96 -28.30 22.03
CA ASN A 649 -21.75 -29.34 23.04
C ASN A 649 -22.23 -30.69 22.51
N PHE A 650 -21.29 -31.57 22.17
CA PHE A 650 -21.57 -32.85 21.55
C PHE A 650 -21.23 -34.01 22.50
N PRO A 651 -22.09 -35.02 22.69
CA PRO A 651 -23.33 -35.29 21.95
C PRO A 651 -24.63 -34.69 22.55
N GLU A 652 -24.60 -34.17 23.78
CA GLU A 652 -25.79 -33.94 24.61
C GLU A 652 -26.78 -32.94 24.00
N GLN A 653 -26.28 -31.85 23.39
CA GLN A 653 -27.15 -30.85 22.75
C GLN A 653 -27.95 -31.44 21.58
N TYR A 654 -27.43 -32.49 20.95
CA TYR A 654 -28.00 -33.04 19.73
C TYR A 654 -28.97 -34.19 19.99
N LEU A 655 -28.90 -34.83 21.17
CA LEU A 655 -29.86 -35.85 21.59
C LEU A 655 -31.30 -35.31 21.65
N TYR A 656 -31.48 -34.01 21.91
CA TYR A 656 -32.78 -33.34 21.89
C TYR A 656 -33.46 -33.29 20.53
N PHE A 657 -32.73 -33.50 19.43
CA PHE A 657 -33.29 -33.53 18.08
C PHE A 657 -33.85 -34.89 17.67
N LEU A 658 -33.73 -35.90 18.54
CA LEU A 658 -34.16 -37.27 18.28
C LEU A 658 -35.49 -37.56 18.98
N ASP A 659 -36.43 -38.15 18.25
CA ASP A 659 -37.70 -38.63 18.81
C ASP A 659 -37.49 -39.98 19.53
N GLN A 660 -37.51 -39.96 20.86
CA GLN A 660 -37.43 -41.15 21.74
C GLN A 660 -36.25 -42.11 21.42
N PRO A 661 -34.97 -41.66 21.52
CA PRO A 661 -33.82 -42.50 21.25
C PRO A 661 -33.64 -43.59 22.32
N GLU A 662 -33.31 -44.82 21.91
CA GLU A 662 -32.79 -45.84 22.82
C GLU A 662 -31.32 -45.56 23.11
N ILE A 663 -31.00 -45.24 24.37
CA ILE A 663 -29.68 -44.72 24.75
C ILE A 663 -28.75 -45.82 25.30
N CYS A 664 -27.52 -45.85 24.80
CA CYS A 664 -26.40 -46.63 25.31
C CYS A 664 -25.40 -45.73 26.05
N HIS A 665 -24.88 -46.21 27.18
CA HIS A 665 -23.91 -45.48 28.01
C HIS A 665 -22.49 -45.99 27.73
N TYR A 666 -21.57 -45.05 27.49
CA TYR A 666 -20.16 -45.35 27.24
C TYR A 666 -19.27 -44.69 28.31
N THR A 667 -18.29 -45.45 28.80
CA THR A 667 -17.24 -44.96 29.71
C THR A 667 -15.87 -45.26 29.10
N VAL A 668 -15.05 -44.23 28.90
CA VAL A 668 -13.77 -44.32 28.19
C VAL A 668 -12.67 -43.51 28.89
N ALA A 669 -11.41 -43.92 28.76
CA ALA A 669 -10.25 -43.11 29.17
C ALA A 669 -9.52 -42.52 27.94
N PRO A 670 -9.74 -41.23 27.60
CA PRO A 670 -9.14 -40.61 26.41
C PRO A 670 -7.60 -40.62 26.41
N PRO A 671 -6.94 -40.59 25.23
CA PRO A 671 -7.50 -40.61 23.88
C PRO A 671 -7.72 -42.04 23.35
N LEU A 672 -8.82 -42.25 22.61
CA LEU A 672 -9.09 -43.48 21.86
C LEU A 672 -8.25 -43.53 20.58
N LYS A 673 -7.68 -44.70 20.27
CA LYS A 673 -6.93 -44.96 19.04
C LYS A 673 -7.57 -46.11 18.26
N VAL A 674 -7.62 -45.98 16.93
CA VAL A 674 -8.09 -47.05 16.05
C VAL A 674 -7.04 -48.16 16.00
N LYS A 675 -7.41 -49.36 16.43
CA LYS A 675 -6.57 -50.56 16.41
C LYS A 675 -6.81 -51.40 15.16
N SER A 676 -8.08 -51.58 14.79
CA SER A 676 -8.49 -52.24 13.55
C SER A 676 -9.84 -51.69 13.08
N SER A 677 -10.04 -51.62 11.77
CA SER A 677 -11.34 -51.31 11.14
C SER A 677 -11.45 -52.14 9.87
N LEU A 678 -12.40 -53.08 9.82
CA LEU A 678 -12.55 -54.05 8.73
C LEU A 678 -14.02 -54.45 8.55
N LEU A 679 -14.53 -54.35 7.32
CA LEU A 679 -15.93 -54.68 6.96
C LEU A 679 -16.99 -53.97 7.84
N GLY A 680 -16.71 -52.74 8.26
CA GLY A 680 -17.60 -51.94 9.10
C GLY A 680 -17.57 -52.29 10.59
N GLN A 681 -16.77 -53.27 11.02
CA GLN A 681 -16.44 -53.50 12.42
C GLN A 681 -15.17 -52.72 12.79
N PHE A 682 -15.18 -52.09 13.97
CA PHE A 682 -14.03 -51.33 14.47
C PHE A 682 -13.64 -51.78 15.87
N GLU A 683 -12.35 -51.63 16.18
CA GLU A 683 -11.77 -51.78 17.51
C GLU A 683 -11.03 -50.49 17.90
N LEU A 684 -11.49 -49.81 18.95
CA LEU A 684 -10.82 -48.66 19.53
C LEU A 684 -10.16 -49.05 20.85
N GLU A 685 -8.93 -48.60 21.07
CA GLU A 685 -8.17 -48.82 22.30
C GLU A 685 -8.01 -47.50 23.07
N ASP A 686 -8.31 -47.52 24.37
CA ASP A 686 -8.15 -46.38 25.27
C ASP A 686 -6.75 -46.33 25.91
N ILE A 687 -6.43 -45.27 26.67
CA ILE A 687 -5.09 -45.13 27.29
C ILE A 687 -4.80 -46.17 28.39
N ARG A 688 -5.84 -46.86 28.88
CA ARG A 688 -5.77 -47.92 29.90
C ARG A 688 -5.72 -49.32 29.27
N GLY A 689 -5.73 -49.41 27.93
CA GLY A 689 -5.72 -50.67 27.19
C GLY A 689 -7.10 -51.35 27.08
N GLN A 690 -8.20 -50.65 27.42
CA GLN A 690 -9.56 -51.13 27.22
C GLN A 690 -9.91 -51.07 25.74
N ILE A 691 -10.44 -52.18 25.20
CA ILE A 691 -10.86 -52.29 23.81
C ILE A 691 -12.38 -52.11 23.74
N ILE A 692 -12.82 -51.17 22.90
CA ILE A 692 -14.21 -50.91 22.57
C ILE A 692 -14.43 -51.42 21.15
N THR A 693 -15.36 -52.37 20.99
CA THR A 693 -15.72 -52.91 19.69
C THR A 693 -17.11 -52.43 19.28
N GLY A 694 -17.30 -52.19 17.99
CA GLY A 694 -18.58 -51.72 17.47
C GLY A 694 -18.71 -51.92 15.97
N TYR A 695 -19.88 -51.54 15.45
CA TYR A 695 -20.22 -51.67 14.03
C TYR A 695 -20.77 -50.33 13.49
N GLY A 696 -20.30 -49.93 12.31
CA GLY A 696 -20.66 -48.68 11.65
C GLY A 696 -19.60 -47.58 11.83
N GLU A 697 -19.27 -46.92 10.72
CA GLU A 697 -18.30 -45.81 10.70
C GLU A 697 -18.79 -44.60 11.52
N GLU A 698 -20.11 -44.47 11.68
CA GLU A 698 -20.74 -43.36 12.39
C GLU A 698 -20.48 -43.45 13.88
N LEU A 699 -20.69 -44.64 14.46
CA LEU A 699 -20.40 -44.88 15.87
C LEU A 699 -18.89 -44.73 16.15
N GLU A 700 -18.03 -45.23 15.26
CA GLU A 700 -16.57 -45.04 15.33
C GLU A 700 -16.20 -43.55 15.39
N GLN A 701 -16.72 -42.74 14.47
CA GLN A 701 -16.44 -41.30 14.42
C GLN A 701 -16.93 -40.55 15.65
N ILE A 702 -18.12 -40.87 16.15
CA ILE A 702 -18.68 -40.25 17.35
C ILE A 702 -17.83 -40.54 18.58
N LEU A 703 -17.41 -41.81 18.77
CA LEU A 703 -16.53 -42.21 19.88
C LEU A 703 -15.19 -41.46 19.82
N LEU A 704 -14.61 -41.34 18.63
CA LEU A 704 -13.38 -40.57 18.42
C LEU A 704 -13.57 -39.07 18.71
N PHE A 705 -14.71 -38.46 18.37
CA PHE A 705 -15.01 -37.06 18.70
C PHE A 705 -15.18 -36.81 20.20
N CYS A 706 -15.94 -37.67 20.90
CA CYS A 706 -16.12 -37.57 22.35
C CYS A 706 -14.78 -37.74 23.07
N SER A 707 -13.92 -38.66 22.59
CA SER A 707 -12.58 -38.84 23.13
C SER A 707 -11.66 -37.65 22.86
N ALA A 708 -11.66 -37.10 21.64
CA ALA A 708 -10.82 -35.94 21.27
C ALA A 708 -11.18 -34.66 22.05
N THR A 709 -12.43 -34.53 22.48
CA THR A 709 -12.93 -33.42 23.32
C THR A 709 -12.68 -33.65 24.81
N GLY A 710 -12.12 -34.80 25.20
CA GLY A 710 -11.73 -35.13 26.57
C GLY A 710 -12.86 -35.69 27.45
N LYS A 711 -14.00 -36.11 26.87
CA LYS A 711 -15.11 -36.68 27.63
C LYS A 711 -14.82 -38.11 28.06
N THR A 712 -15.15 -38.42 29.30
CA THR A 712 -14.97 -39.76 29.90
C THR A 712 -16.26 -40.57 29.95
N GLU A 713 -17.41 -39.90 29.99
CA GLU A 713 -18.74 -40.51 30.06
C GLU A 713 -19.68 -39.75 29.12
N PHE A 714 -20.44 -40.48 28.31
CA PHE A 714 -21.43 -39.90 27.39
C PHE A 714 -22.46 -40.94 26.93
N GLU A 715 -23.60 -40.42 26.48
CA GLU A 715 -24.78 -41.16 26.04
C GLU A 715 -24.95 -41.06 24.52
N LEU A 716 -25.23 -42.18 23.85
CA LEU A 716 -25.42 -42.25 22.40
C LEU A 716 -26.61 -43.15 22.02
N PRO A 717 -27.35 -42.86 20.95
CA PRO A 717 -28.41 -43.73 20.47
C PRO A 717 -27.88 -45.05 19.89
N SER A 718 -28.66 -46.12 20.00
CA SER A 718 -28.35 -47.43 19.41
C SER A 718 -28.63 -47.49 17.89
N ASP A 719 -29.56 -46.67 17.39
CA ASP A 719 -29.93 -46.63 15.97
C ASP A 719 -28.88 -45.88 15.12
N ARG A 720 -28.36 -46.57 14.11
CA ARG A 720 -27.40 -46.03 13.14
C ARG A 720 -27.92 -44.78 12.41
N ARG A 721 -29.21 -44.71 12.06
CA ARG A 721 -29.77 -43.53 11.38
C ARG A 721 -29.80 -42.31 12.30
N GLN A 722 -30.03 -42.51 13.59
CA GLN A 722 -29.98 -41.44 14.58
C GLN A 722 -28.53 -40.98 14.81
N LEU A 723 -27.56 -41.91 14.84
CA LEU A 723 -26.12 -41.57 14.89
C LEU A 723 -25.67 -40.78 13.65
N GLU A 724 -26.12 -41.14 12.45
CA GLU A 724 -25.89 -40.37 11.22
C GLU A 724 -26.43 -38.94 11.32
N GLN A 725 -27.65 -38.77 11.84
CA GLN A 725 -28.27 -37.45 12.04
C GLN A 725 -27.48 -36.60 13.04
N LEU A 726 -27.08 -37.16 14.19
CA LEU A 726 -26.26 -36.48 15.19
C LEU A 726 -24.94 -35.98 14.58
N LEU A 727 -24.23 -36.85 13.84
CA LEU A 727 -22.98 -36.49 13.16
C LEU A 727 -23.19 -35.40 12.11
N HIS A 728 -24.27 -35.49 11.33
CA HIS A 728 -24.57 -34.51 10.30
C HIS A 728 -24.78 -33.11 10.91
N HIS A 729 -25.61 -33.00 11.94
CA HIS A 729 -25.85 -31.73 12.63
C HIS A 729 -24.58 -31.20 13.30
N TYR A 730 -23.83 -32.05 13.98
CA TYR A 730 -22.57 -31.64 14.61
C TYR A 730 -21.52 -31.16 13.60
N LYS A 731 -21.32 -31.89 12.49
CA LYS A 731 -20.41 -31.47 11.42
C LYS A 731 -20.86 -30.15 10.79
N LYS A 732 -22.18 -29.94 10.60
CA LYS A 732 -22.72 -28.68 10.08
C LYS A 732 -22.40 -27.50 11.00
N ASP A 733 -22.60 -27.67 12.30
CA ASP A 733 -22.35 -26.61 13.28
C ASP A 733 -20.84 -26.35 13.46
N LEU A 734 -19.99 -27.39 13.45
CA LEU A 734 -18.54 -27.22 13.41
C LEU A 734 -18.06 -26.52 12.13
N ARG A 735 -18.63 -26.82 10.97
CA ARG A 735 -18.33 -26.12 9.71
C ARG A 735 -18.72 -24.64 9.82
N ALA A 736 -19.89 -24.33 10.37
CA ALA A 736 -20.34 -22.96 10.60
C ALA A 736 -19.43 -22.22 11.59
N LEU A 737 -19.07 -22.84 12.71
CA LEU A 737 -18.16 -22.29 13.71
C LEU A 737 -16.76 -22.05 13.13
N TYR A 738 -16.23 -23.00 12.36
CA TYR A 738 -14.93 -22.86 11.69
C TYR A 738 -14.96 -21.73 10.67
N LYS A 739 -16.04 -21.59 9.88
CA LYS A 739 -16.22 -20.46 8.96
C LYS A 739 -16.28 -19.12 9.72
N TYR A 740 -17.00 -19.06 10.83
CA TYR A 740 -17.09 -17.88 11.68
C TYR A 740 -15.73 -17.48 12.28
N LEU A 741 -14.99 -18.45 12.86
CA LEU A 741 -13.64 -18.22 13.38
C LEU A 741 -12.67 -17.71 12.30
N ASN A 742 -12.71 -18.29 11.11
CA ASN A 742 -11.92 -17.81 9.98
C ASN A 742 -12.29 -16.37 9.63
N THR A 743 -13.58 -16.04 9.56
CA THR A 743 -14.05 -14.68 9.27
C THR A 743 -13.52 -13.67 10.29
N LEU A 744 -13.57 -13.99 11.59
CA LEU A 744 -13.05 -13.15 12.67
C LEU A 744 -11.54 -12.97 12.59
N CYS A 745 -10.78 -14.08 12.50
CA CYS A 745 -9.32 -14.04 12.49
C CYS A 745 -8.77 -13.32 11.25
N TYR A 746 -9.28 -13.66 10.07
CA TYR A 746 -8.81 -13.05 8.83
C TYR A 746 -9.23 -11.59 8.73
N GLY A 747 -10.43 -11.21 9.21
CA GLY A 747 -10.90 -9.83 9.19
C GLY A 747 -10.06 -8.87 10.05
N GLN A 748 -9.56 -9.34 11.19
CA GLN A 748 -8.76 -8.52 12.12
C GLN A 748 -7.26 -8.50 11.82
N VAL A 749 -6.73 -9.52 11.12
CA VAL A 749 -5.30 -9.68 10.88
C VAL A 749 -4.94 -9.39 9.42
N GLU A 750 -4.04 -8.44 9.21
CA GLU A 750 -3.58 -8.05 7.87
C GLU A 750 -2.84 -9.19 7.15
N ASN A 751 -1.96 -9.93 7.83
CA ASN A 751 -1.20 -11.00 7.19
C ASN A 751 -1.93 -12.36 7.21
N SER A 752 -2.18 -12.94 6.04
CA SER A 752 -2.86 -14.24 5.87
C SER A 752 -2.18 -15.40 6.64
N LYS A 753 -0.84 -15.48 6.65
CA LYS A 753 -0.12 -16.54 7.37
C LYS A 753 -0.33 -16.43 8.89
N SER A 754 -0.34 -15.21 9.41
CA SER A 754 -0.57 -14.93 10.82
C SER A 754 -2.02 -15.25 11.22
N ALA A 755 -3.00 -14.88 10.39
CA ALA A 755 -4.41 -15.20 10.59
C ALA A 755 -4.64 -16.72 10.68
N ARG A 756 -4.06 -17.50 9.76
CA ARG A 756 -4.18 -18.97 9.77
C ARG A 756 -3.56 -19.62 11.01
N ARG A 757 -2.42 -19.10 11.49
CA ARG A 757 -1.81 -19.57 12.74
C ARG A 757 -2.73 -19.26 13.93
N LEU A 758 -3.34 -18.09 13.96
CA LEU A 758 -4.29 -17.69 15.00
C LEU A 758 -5.53 -18.59 15.03
N VAL A 759 -6.12 -18.88 13.86
CA VAL A 759 -7.24 -19.85 13.73
C VAL A 759 -6.86 -21.19 14.33
N LYS A 760 -5.70 -21.76 13.95
CA LYS A 760 -5.23 -23.04 14.49
C LYS A 760 -5.04 -23.00 16.00
N ASN A 761 -4.50 -21.90 16.53
CA ASN A 761 -4.25 -21.75 17.96
C ASN A 761 -5.55 -21.65 18.77
N ILE A 762 -6.54 -20.89 18.27
CA ILE A 762 -7.84 -20.74 18.94
C ILE A 762 -8.66 -22.02 18.83
N TRP A 763 -8.65 -22.68 17.67
CA TRP A 763 -9.34 -23.96 17.48
C TRP A 763 -8.83 -25.05 18.44
N LYS A 764 -7.49 -25.12 18.61
CA LYS A 764 -6.87 -26.01 19.61
C LYS A 764 -7.17 -25.62 21.05
N TYR A 765 -7.29 -24.33 21.34
CA TYR A 765 -7.59 -23.85 22.70
C TYR A 765 -8.94 -24.36 23.22
N PHE A 766 -9.92 -24.54 22.34
CA PHE A 766 -11.24 -25.09 22.68
C PHE A 766 -11.33 -26.62 22.54
N ASN A 767 -10.20 -27.32 22.34
CA ASN A 767 -10.14 -28.78 22.16
C ASN A 767 -11.10 -29.30 21.07
N LEU A 768 -11.29 -28.54 19.99
CA LEU A 768 -12.20 -28.90 18.90
C LEU A 768 -11.55 -29.92 17.95
N PRO A 769 -12.34 -30.80 17.30
CA PRO A 769 -11.82 -31.83 16.40
C PRO A 769 -11.02 -31.26 15.23
N ASP A 770 -10.03 -32.00 14.69
CA ASP A 770 -9.19 -31.50 13.60
C ASP A 770 -10.05 -31.05 12.39
N PRO A 771 -9.85 -29.83 11.84
CA PRO A 771 -10.57 -29.35 10.67
C PRO A 771 -10.53 -30.27 9.44
N ALA A 772 -9.57 -31.20 9.35
CA ALA A 772 -9.53 -32.24 8.32
C ALA A 772 -10.82 -33.08 8.29
N TRP A 773 -11.46 -33.29 9.45
CA TRP A 773 -12.70 -34.05 9.59
C TRP A 773 -13.92 -33.31 8.99
N LEU A 774 -13.79 -32.02 8.68
CA LEU A 774 -14.83 -31.22 8.04
C LEU A 774 -14.87 -31.41 6.51
N LYS A 775 -13.80 -31.96 5.91
CA LYS A 775 -13.63 -32.09 4.45
C LYS A 775 -14.32 -33.31 3.83
N ASN A 776 -14.86 -34.20 4.66
CA ASN A 776 -15.63 -35.38 4.25
C ASN A 776 -17.12 -35.17 4.49
#